data_AF-A0A0W0VPT3-F1
#
_entry.id   AF-A0A0W0VPT3-F1
#
_cell.length_a   1.000
_cell.length_b   1.000
_cell.length_c   1.000
_cell.angle_alpha   90.00
_cell.angle_beta   90.00
_cell.angle_gamma   90.00
#
_symmetry.space_group_name_H-M   'P 1'
#
loop_
_entity.id
_entity.type
_entity.pdbx_description
1 polymer ?
#
loop_
_entity_poly.entity_id
_entity_poly.type
_entity_poly.pdbx_seq_one_letter_code
_entity_poly.pdbx_strand_id
1 'polypeptide(L)'
;MPREHTELFQQLIQKKEKEFQLDPANVKAQLQSGAMNYETMSDLLRETNDAQFGIVSTLNDKNEWVRDATHAIPLEQRMSHDAPVIDANNTLLRCLSRLRPIDFAIGKKLGEDGQTIQADIKEQFSKLSEEILQIAQDSNKSDQQKQTEINQKEQEFNTFLIEKLHEANLTKGCETSEDAEKLLFHYRNLSSVLTPARTMITLTYDKQAQVLQRETQYPVTEKTPEQKEAIKQLKTVTPYPFKEDKNSHTVNNIATQEADSLFADLIGRDDTALPAQARKTHLAGAKNAFIVKNELIEIKDEAILDDPEALDGLTAETDDDVLWLARMGSPAYVGKGEGSEAIQTHTREDFDQVRKEAATRMGKDSDSLTLHVTTLNTVSPLEKQSTIIEHVYKATKEREDREDKVSYVPTNPDGTFRALSVAEGLDFDGEAQPWGIAPLQKATRLESVSKVVLAASRTANTLSVVHCASGQDRTGTAVEKSIQEWMKKRYEVKGLTTPDTPTNIETMRAEGGNAAEITTHHVHGSPGMKTDSVADNLFGSKGTFSPRVTQELYRKSAKTNKENKVGKVDFLKKPSELAIKEFNENLEQFNASLKEVPNNTPKEKTLIAKGNELLVQVDNLTKGDPKSLDSRSLSDLSLVLATANKGLTESHNAEKSKANVKQLASLANHVSGKSSPGWKALGVGLLVFACAVLVVGGVLAAIPSGGSSLLLAVLGAAKLGVLASGAIAGGAVATSAAAGTGFTLFGREKGLAKSVSGFKTALQDENAPKTDTTEEDNKKPKSL
;
A
#
# COMPACT_ATOMS: atom_id res chain seq x y z
N MET A 1 -37.12 -16.50 -12.11
CA MET A 1 -36.60 -15.87 -13.35
C MET A 1 -35.10 -15.81 -13.17
N PRO A 2 -34.30 -16.24 -14.16
CA PRO A 2 -32.86 -16.36 -14.00
C PRO A 2 -32.23 -15.02 -13.61
N ARG A 3 -31.06 -15.05 -12.97
CA ARG A 3 -30.34 -13.83 -12.59
C ARG A 3 -30.06 -13.00 -13.84
N GLU A 4 -30.43 -11.73 -13.80
CA GLU A 4 -30.20 -10.80 -14.91
C GLU A 4 -29.05 -9.83 -14.59
N HIS A 5 -28.41 -9.36 -15.65
CA HIS A 5 -27.49 -8.23 -15.60
C HIS A 5 -28.20 -6.95 -15.15
N THR A 6 -27.44 -5.99 -14.63
CA THR A 6 -27.96 -4.72 -14.13
C THR A 6 -28.71 -3.94 -15.22
N GLU A 7 -29.69 -3.11 -14.82
CA GLU A 7 -30.41 -2.23 -15.76
C GLU A 7 -29.45 -1.35 -16.57
N LEU A 8 -28.37 -0.86 -15.94
CA LEU A 8 -27.36 -0.05 -16.61
C LEU A 8 -26.60 -0.84 -17.68
N PHE A 9 -26.24 -2.10 -17.39
CA PHE A 9 -25.66 -3.00 -18.39
C PHE A 9 -26.62 -3.17 -19.58
N GLN A 10 -27.89 -3.47 -19.32
CA GLN A 10 -28.88 -3.67 -20.38
C GLN A 10 -29.07 -2.42 -21.26
N GLN A 11 -28.97 -1.23 -20.68
CA GLN A 11 -29.09 0.04 -21.39
C GLN A 11 -27.87 0.39 -22.25
N LEU A 12 -26.67 0.03 -21.82
CA LEU A 12 -25.41 0.49 -22.44
C LEU A 12 -24.72 -0.56 -23.32
N ILE A 13 -25.14 -1.82 -23.24
CA ILE A 13 -24.53 -2.92 -23.98
C ILE A 13 -25.20 -3.15 -25.33
N GLN A 14 -24.36 -3.33 -26.35
CA GLN A 14 -24.73 -3.84 -27.65
C GLN A 14 -24.13 -5.24 -27.81
N LYS A 15 -24.97 -6.23 -28.13
CA LYS A 15 -24.49 -7.56 -28.49
C LYS A 15 -24.18 -7.59 -29.98
N LYS A 16 -22.90 -7.69 -30.34
CA LYS A 16 -22.44 -7.79 -31.72
C LYS A 16 -21.74 -9.13 -31.92
N GLU A 17 -22.33 -9.99 -32.73
CA GLU A 17 -21.91 -11.38 -32.89
C GLU A 17 -21.87 -12.12 -31.52
N LYS A 18 -20.67 -12.44 -31.02
CA LYS A 18 -20.44 -13.09 -29.74
C LYS A 18 -19.95 -12.14 -28.64
N GLU A 19 -19.75 -10.86 -28.95
CA GLU A 19 -19.20 -9.88 -28.01
C GLU A 19 -20.30 -9.03 -27.37
N PHE A 20 -20.13 -8.74 -26.08
CA PHE A 20 -20.89 -7.68 -25.41
C PHE A 20 -20.05 -6.40 -25.41
N GLN A 21 -20.48 -5.40 -26.17
CA GLN A 21 -19.73 -4.17 -26.39
C GLN A 21 -20.47 -3.00 -25.73
N LEU A 22 -19.75 -2.18 -24.95
CA LEU A 22 -20.31 -0.93 -24.43
C LEU A 22 -20.45 0.10 -25.55
N ASP A 23 -21.59 0.76 -25.66
CA ASP A 23 -21.77 1.88 -26.58
C ASP A 23 -20.89 3.07 -26.16
N PRO A 24 -19.87 3.46 -26.97
CA PRO A 24 -18.92 4.49 -26.56
C PRO A 24 -19.55 5.86 -26.29
N ALA A 25 -20.54 6.25 -27.10
CA ALA A 25 -21.18 7.56 -27.02
C ALA A 25 -22.10 7.65 -25.80
N ASN A 26 -22.87 6.59 -25.52
CA ASN A 26 -23.75 6.53 -24.37
C ASN A 26 -22.97 6.47 -23.06
N VAL A 27 -21.88 5.69 -22.99
CA VAL A 27 -21.00 5.68 -21.80
C VAL A 27 -20.47 7.08 -21.50
N LYS A 28 -19.98 7.80 -22.51
CA LYS A 28 -19.53 9.18 -22.36
C LYS A 28 -20.65 10.10 -21.87
N ALA A 29 -21.83 10.02 -22.46
CA ALA A 29 -22.98 10.84 -22.07
C ALA A 29 -23.40 10.59 -20.60
N GLN A 30 -23.40 9.34 -20.15
CA GLN A 30 -23.70 8.96 -18.76
C GLN A 30 -22.65 9.47 -17.77
N LEU A 31 -21.35 9.37 -18.12
CA LEU A 31 -20.28 9.93 -17.33
C LEU A 31 -20.38 11.46 -17.25
N GLN A 32 -20.59 12.15 -18.37
CA GLN A 32 -20.67 13.62 -18.42
C GLN A 32 -21.86 14.17 -17.63
N SER A 33 -23.05 13.58 -17.79
CA SER A 33 -24.24 13.97 -17.04
C SER A 33 -24.13 13.70 -15.54
N GLY A 34 -23.21 12.81 -15.12
CA GLY A 34 -23.07 12.38 -13.73
C GLY A 34 -24.09 11.33 -13.29
N ALA A 35 -24.91 10.83 -14.22
CA ALA A 35 -25.81 9.71 -13.96
C ALA A 35 -25.05 8.40 -13.66
N MET A 36 -23.81 8.28 -14.16
CA MET A 36 -22.88 7.21 -13.79
C MET A 36 -21.63 7.79 -13.11
N ASN A 37 -21.33 7.32 -11.91
CA ASN A 37 -20.11 7.67 -11.18
C ASN A 37 -18.96 6.66 -11.46
N TYR A 38 -17.76 6.93 -10.95
CA TYR A 38 -16.59 6.08 -11.18
C TYR A 38 -16.67 4.66 -10.61
N GLU A 39 -17.41 4.47 -9.51
CA GLU A 39 -17.60 3.15 -8.92
C GLU A 39 -18.59 2.34 -9.74
N THR A 40 -19.73 2.92 -10.11
CA THR A 40 -20.70 2.31 -11.03
C THR A 40 -20.06 1.96 -12.37
N MET A 41 -19.19 2.81 -12.92
CA MET A 41 -18.42 2.49 -14.13
C MET A 41 -17.46 1.32 -13.91
N SER A 42 -16.82 1.22 -12.73
CA SER A 42 -15.94 0.08 -12.40
C SER A 42 -16.73 -1.23 -12.37
N ASP A 43 -17.93 -1.21 -11.79
CA ASP A 43 -18.83 -2.36 -11.70
C ASP A 43 -19.33 -2.77 -13.09
N LEU A 44 -19.77 -1.81 -13.91
CA LEU A 44 -20.20 -2.04 -15.29
C LEU A 44 -19.10 -2.68 -16.15
N LEU A 45 -17.85 -2.21 -16.02
CA LEU A 45 -16.71 -2.78 -16.77
C LEU A 45 -16.41 -4.23 -16.34
N ARG A 46 -16.52 -4.54 -15.04
CA ARG A 46 -16.37 -5.92 -14.53
C ARG A 46 -17.49 -6.81 -15.02
N GLU A 47 -18.73 -6.35 -14.91
CA GLU A 47 -19.92 -7.03 -15.41
C GLU A 47 -19.82 -7.30 -16.92
N THR A 48 -19.33 -6.33 -17.71
CA THR A 48 -19.10 -6.47 -19.15
C THR A 48 -18.04 -7.53 -19.47
N ASN A 49 -16.98 -7.63 -18.66
CA ASN A 49 -15.96 -8.67 -18.83
C ASN A 49 -16.52 -10.06 -18.50
N ASP A 50 -17.24 -10.20 -17.38
CA ASP A 50 -17.86 -11.46 -16.97
C ASP A 50 -18.92 -11.93 -17.99
N ALA A 51 -19.70 -11.01 -18.56
CA ALA A 51 -20.69 -11.31 -19.60
C ALA A 51 -20.09 -11.97 -20.85
N GLN A 52 -18.82 -11.65 -21.21
CA GLN A 52 -18.14 -12.32 -22.34
C GLN A 52 -18.02 -13.83 -22.15
N PHE A 53 -18.08 -14.29 -20.91
CA PHE A 53 -17.93 -15.69 -20.51
C PHE A 53 -19.25 -16.31 -20.06
N GLY A 54 -20.38 -15.63 -20.27
CA GLY A 54 -21.71 -16.09 -19.81
C GLY A 54 -21.85 -16.07 -18.28
N ILE A 55 -21.10 -15.23 -17.59
CA ILE A 55 -21.19 -15.05 -16.14
C ILE A 55 -22.03 -13.80 -15.87
N VAL A 56 -23.06 -13.93 -15.05
CA VAL A 56 -23.91 -12.80 -14.63
C VAL A 56 -23.37 -12.24 -13.32
N SER A 57 -22.83 -11.03 -13.38
CA SER A 57 -22.20 -10.38 -12.22
C SER A 57 -22.99 -9.16 -11.77
N THR A 58 -23.41 -9.15 -10.52
CA THR A 58 -24.29 -8.12 -9.96
C THR A 58 -23.96 -7.82 -8.50
N LEU A 59 -24.35 -6.64 -8.04
CA LEU A 59 -24.31 -6.28 -6.63
C LEU A 59 -25.66 -6.61 -5.98
N ASN A 60 -25.67 -7.37 -4.90
CA ASN A 60 -26.91 -7.67 -4.17
C ASN A 60 -27.25 -6.56 -3.15
N ASP A 61 -28.39 -6.72 -2.46
CA ASP A 61 -28.90 -5.82 -1.42
C ASP A 61 -27.97 -5.65 -0.21
N LYS A 62 -27.07 -6.62 0.02
CA LYS A 62 -26.05 -6.62 1.07
C LYS A 62 -24.71 -6.01 0.63
N ASN A 63 -24.65 -5.40 -0.57
CA ASN A 63 -23.42 -4.85 -1.15
C ASN A 63 -22.33 -5.93 -1.37
N GLU A 64 -22.75 -7.15 -1.70
CA GLU A 64 -21.87 -8.27 -2.05
C GLU A 64 -21.82 -8.42 -3.57
N TRP A 65 -20.62 -8.65 -4.11
CA TRP A 65 -20.41 -8.86 -5.54
C TRP A 65 -20.64 -10.34 -5.86
N VAL A 66 -21.79 -10.65 -6.46
CA VAL A 66 -22.19 -12.02 -6.82
C VAL A 66 -21.85 -12.26 -8.29
N ARG A 67 -21.05 -13.29 -8.55
CA ARG A 67 -20.68 -13.79 -9.89
C ARG A 67 -21.34 -15.14 -10.10
N ASP A 68 -22.44 -15.14 -10.86
CA ASP A 68 -23.18 -16.35 -11.17
C ASP A 68 -22.64 -16.99 -12.46
N ALA A 69 -21.86 -18.05 -12.29
CA ALA A 69 -21.23 -18.82 -13.35
C ALA A 69 -21.86 -20.22 -13.48
N THR A 70 -23.07 -20.43 -12.96
CA THR A 70 -23.80 -21.71 -13.06
C THR A 70 -24.12 -22.10 -14.51
N HIS A 71 -24.26 -21.09 -15.38
CA HIS A 71 -24.50 -21.24 -16.82
C HIS A 71 -23.36 -20.66 -17.67
N ALA A 72 -22.13 -20.65 -17.14
CA ALA A 72 -20.98 -20.07 -17.84
C ALA A 72 -20.68 -20.79 -19.17
N ILE A 73 -20.13 -20.04 -20.13
CA ILE A 73 -19.73 -20.59 -21.44
C ILE A 73 -18.59 -21.60 -21.23
N PRO A 74 -18.67 -22.81 -21.83
CA PRO A 74 -17.62 -23.81 -21.73
C PRO A 74 -16.26 -23.32 -22.22
N LEU A 75 -15.17 -23.76 -21.58
CA LEU A 75 -13.82 -23.23 -21.86
C LEU A 75 -13.42 -23.26 -23.34
N GLU A 76 -13.77 -24.32 -24.10
CA GLU A 76 -13.50 -24.40 -25.55
C GLU A 76 -14.19 -23.34 -26.41
N GLN A 77 -15.27 -22.76 -25.91
CA GLN A 77 -16.12 -21.82 -26.65
C GLN A 77 -15.82 -20.37 -26.27
N ARG A 78 -15.00 -20.14 -25.24
CA ARG A 78 -14.64 -18.81 -24.76
C ARG A 78 -13.79 -18.06 -25.76
N MET A 79 -13.99 -16.75 -25.81
CA MET A 79 -13.06 -15.85 -26.46
C MET A 79 -11.74 -15.74 -25.66
N SER A 80 -10.69 -15.27 -26.31
CA SER A 80 -9.41 -15.02 -25.64
C SER A 80 -9.54 -13.92 -24.58
N HIS A 81 -8.92 -14.11 -23.41
CA HIS A 81 -8.73 -13.06 -22.40
C HIS A 81 -7.91 -11.86 -22.90
N ASP A 82 -7.17 -12.03 -24.00
CA ASP A 82 -6.40 -10.97 -24.67
C ASP A 82 -7.22 -10.26 -25.77
N ALA A 83 -8.51 -10.57 -25.93
CA ALA A 83 -9.35 -9.93 -26.94
C ALA A 83 -9.42 -8.41 -26.71
N PRO A 84 -9.42 -7.58 -27.76
CA PRO A 84 -9.39 -6.11 -27.62
C PRO A 84 -10.51 -5.53 -26.75
N VAL A 85 -11.72 -6.13 -26.77
CA VAL A 85 -12.85 -5.69 -25.94
C VAL A 85 -12.57 -5.87 -24.43
N ILE A 86 -11.94 -6.99 -24.04
CA ILE A 86 -11.57 -7.27 -22.65
C ILE A 86 -10.38 -6.38 -22.23
N ASP A 87 -9.38 -6.23 -23.11
CA ASP A 87 -8.22 -5.38 -22.83
C ASP A 87 -8.59 -3.89 -22.69
N ALA A 88 -9.53 -3.40 -23.50
CA ALA A 88 -10.09 -2.06 -23.37
C ALA A 88 -10.74 -1.86 -22.00
N ASN A 89 -11.61 -2.79 -21.57
CA ASN A 89 -12.27 -2.71 -20.27
C ASN A 89 -11.26 -2.79 -19.11
N ASN A 90 -10.29 -3.70 -19.19
CA ASN A 90 -9.21 -3.80 -18.21
C ASN A 90 -8.37 -2.52 -18.15
N THR A 91 -8.09 -1.90 -19.29
CA THR A 91 -7.37 -0.62 -19.37
C THR A 91 -8.15 0.51 -18.70
N LEU A 92 -9.45 0.61 -18.95
CA LEU A 92 -10.31 1.60 -18.29
C LEU A 92 -10.40 1.35 -16.77
N LEU A 93 -10.48 0.09 -16.33
CA LEU A 93 -10.39 -0.27 -14.92
C LEU A 93 -9.06 0.17 -14.28
N ARG A 94 -7.92 -0.01 -14.97
CA ARG A 94 -6.62 0.51 -14.51
C ARG A 94 -6.63 2.04 -14.44
N CYS A 95 -7.19 2.72 -15.43
CA CYS A 95 -7.32 4.19 -15.44
C CYS A 95 -8.15 4.68 -14.24
N LEU A 96 -9.31 4.07 -14.00
CA LEU A 96 -10.16 4.36 -12.83
C LEU A 96 -9.43 4.12 -11.50
N SER A 97 -8.63 3.05 -11.40
CA SER A 97 -7.86 2.77 -10.19
C SER A 97 -6.84 3.86 -9.85
N ARG A 98 -6.35 4.62 -10.84
CA ARG A 98 -5.45 5.77 -10.63
C ARG A 98 -6.22 7.07 -10.45
N LEU A 99 -7.25 7.29 -11.27
CA LEU A 99 -8.04 8.52 -11.29
C LEU A 99 -8.85 8.73 -10.00
N ARG A 100 -9.58 7.71 -9.52
CA ARG A 100 -10.46 7.84 -8.34
C ARG A 100 -9.72 8.38 -7.10
N PRO A 101 -8.55 7.83 -6.71
CA PRO A 101 -7.83 8.32 -5.54
C PRO A 101 -7.15 9.68 -5.76
N ILE A 102 -6.80 10.03 -7.00
CA ILE A 102 -6.28 11.36 -7.34
C ILE A 102 -7.38 12.41 -7.22
N ASP A 103 -8.57 12.12 -7.78
CA ASP A 103 -9.75 12.96 -7.67
C ASP A 103 -10.12 13.22 -6.21
N PHE A 104 -10.16 12.17 -5.39
CA PHE A 104 -10.34 12.29 -3.93
C PHE A 104 -9.28 13.18 -3.26
N ALA A 105 -7.99 12.98 -3.57
CA ALA A 105 -6.91 13.74 -2.96
C ALA A 105 -6.97 15.23 -3.28
N ILE A 106 -7.31 15.57 -4.53
CA ILE A 106 -7.51 16.95 -4.98
C ILE A 106 -8.67 17.59 -4.22
N GLY A 107 -9.84 16.93 -4.19
CA GLY A 107 -11.00 17.43 -3.46
C GLY A 107 -10.72 17.57 -1.95
N LYS A 108 -10.00 16.61 -1.35
CA LYS A 108 -9.65 16.64 0.07
C LYS A 108 -8.66 17.76 0.43
N LYS A 109 -7.70 18.05 -0.45
CA LYS A 109 -6.66 19.08 -0.22
C LYS A 109 -7.17 20.50 -0.52
N LEU A 110 -7.92 20.68 -1.60
CA LEU A 110 -8.29 22.00 -2.11
C LEU A 110 -9.73 22.42 -1.82
N GLY A 111 -10.61 21.47 -1.46
CA GLY A 111 -12.03 21.78 -1.28
C GLY A 111 -12.65 22.32 -2.57
N GLU A 112 -13.37 23.45 -2.47
CA GLU A 112 -14.03 24.08 -3.62
C GLU A 112 -13.05 24.53 -4.71
N ASP A 113 -11.82 24.95 -4.35
CA ASP A 113 -10.78 25.36 -5.30
C ASP A 113 -10.33 24.19 -6.21
N GLY A 114 -10.59 22.94 -5.79
CA GLY A 114 -10.26 21.74 -6.56
C GLY A 114 -11.27 21.40 -7.67
N GLN A 115 -12.48 21.97 -7.64
CA GLN A 115 -13.58 21.52 -8.50
C GLN A 115 -13.29 21.64 -10.00
N THR A 116 -12.56 22.67 -10.43
CA THR A 116 -12.15 22.83 -11.83
C THR A 116 -11.23 21.69 -12.27
N ILE A 117 -10.25 21.32 -11.43
CA ILE A 117 -9.33 20.22 -11.74
C ILE A 117 -10.10 18.89 -11.80
N GLN A 118 -11.04 18.67 -10.87
CA GLN A 118 -11.89 17.47 -10.85
C GLN A 118 -12.81 17.40 -12.08
N ALA A 119 -13.35 18.54 -12.52
CA ALA A 119 -14.16 18.63 -13.73
C ALA A 119 -13.34 18.28 -14.99
N ASP A 120 -12.11 18.80 -15.11
CA ASP A 120 -11.18 18.46 -16.19
C ASP A 120 -10.87 16.96 -16.21
N ILE A 121 -10.61 16.36 -15.03
CA ILE A 121 -10.36 14.93 -14.89
C ILE A 121 -11.57 14.11 -15.37
N LYS A 122 -12.77 14.49 -14.94
CA LYS A 122 -14.02 13.83 -15.35
C LYS A 122 -14.27 13.96 -16.85
N GLU A 123 -14.07 15.14 -17.43
CA GLU A 123 -14.21 15.36 -18.87
C GLU A 123 -13.21 14.50 -19.64
N GLN A 124 -11.93 14.53 -19.27
CA GLN A 124 -10.89 13.79 -19.97
C GLN A 124 -11.07 12.27 -19.86
N PHE A 125 -11.53 11.77 -18.71
CA PHE A 125 -11.86 10.35 -18.56
C PHE A 125 -13.06 9.93 -19.41
N SER A 126 -14.08 10.78 -19.54
CA SER A 126 -15.23 10.51 -20.41
C SER A 126 -14.84 10.40 -21.89
N LYS A 127 -13.93 11.28 -22.35
CA LYS A 127 -13.35 11.24 -23.71
C LYS A 127 -12.48 9.99 -23.91
N LEU A 128 -11.60 9.69 -22.95
CA LEU A 128 -10.75 8.50 -22.99
C LEU A 128 -11.59 7.22 -23.11
N SER A 129 -12.68 7.13 -22.34
CA SER A 129 -13.58 5.97 -22.35
C SER A 129 -14.18 5.75 -23.74
N GLU A 130 -14.69 6.81 -24.36
CA GLU A 130 -15.19 6.76 -25.73
C GLU A 130 -14.10 6.32 -26.72
N GLU A 131 -12.91 6.94 -26.67
CA GLU A 131 -11.81 6.65 -27.59
C GLU A 131 -11.32 5.20 -27.48
N ILE A 132 -11.09 4.69 -26.27
CA ILE A 132 -10.62 3.32 -26.04
C ILE A 132 -11.66 2.29 -26.52
N LEU A 133 -12.94 2.52 -26.23
CA LEU A 133 -14.01 1.62 -26.68
C LEU A 133 -14.15 1.63 -28.21
N GLN A 134 -14.06 2.80 -28.85
CA GLN A 134 -14.05 2.92 -30.32
C GLN A 134 -12.87 2.18 -30.96
N ILE A 135 -11.66 2.31 -30.39
CA ILE A 135 -10.47 1.59 -30.88
C ILE A 135 -10.69 0.08 -30.81
N ALA A 136 -11.22 -0.44 -29.69
CA ALA A 136 -11.49 -1.87 -29.53
C ALA A 136 -12.50 -2.41 -30.57
N GLN A 137 -13.49 -1.59 -30.90
CA GLN A 137 -14.60 -1.93 -31.80
C GLN A 137 -14.31 -1.68 -33.30
N ASP A 138 -13.16 -1.08 -33.65
CA ASP A 138 -12.81 -0.78 -35.04
C ASP A 138 -12.52 -2.05 -35.84
N SER A 139 -13.41 -2.39 -36.79
CA SER A 139 -13.26 -3.58 -37.64
C SER A 139 -12.12 -3.48 -38.66
N ASN A 140 -11.55 -2.29 -38.88
CA ASN A 140 -10.48 -2.07 -39.86
C ASN A 140 -9.07 -2.29 -39.28
N LYS A 141 -8.95 -2.46 -37.95
CA LYS A 141 -7.67 -2.64 -37.26
C LYS A 141 -7.49 -4.08 -36.81
N SER A 142 -6.26 -4.56 -36.90
CA SER A 142 -5.87 -5.83 -36.26
C SER A 142 -5.83 -5.69 -34.73
N ASP A 143 -6.01 -6.80 -34.01
CA ASP A 143 -5.97 -6.81 -32.54
C ASP A 143 -4.67 -6.22 -31.97
N GLN A 144 -3.53 -6.47 -32.62
CA GLN A 144 -2.24 -5.92 -32.21
C GLN A 144 -2.17 -4.39 -32.36
N GLN A 145 -2.76 -3.85 -33.44
CA GLN A 145 -2.85 -2.40 -33.63
C GLN A 145 -3.75 -1.78 -32.56
N LYS A 146 -4.92 -2.39 -32.30
CA LYS A 146 -5.85 -1.95 -31.24
C LYS A 146 -5.16 -1.91 -29.88
N GLN A 147 -4.50 -2.99 -29.48
CA GLN A 147 -3.77 -3.07 -28.21
C GLN A 147 -2.67 -2.00 -28.11
N THR A 148 -1.95 -1.75 -29.20
CA THR A 148 -0.90 -0.72 -29.22
C THR A 148 -1.47 0.68 -28.98
N GLU A 149 -2.57 1.02 -29.66
CA GLU A 149 -3.24 2.30 -29.50
C GLU A 149 -3.89 2.46 -28.12
N ILE A 150 -4.53 1.41 -27.59
CA ILE A 150 -5.11 1.41 -26.24
C ILE A 150 -4.02 1.68 -25.18
N ASN A 151 -2.87 1.00 -25.28
CA ASN A 151 -1.74 1.21 -24.38
C ASN A 151 -1.16 2.63 -24.49
N GLN A 152 -1.13 3.20 -25.69
CA GLN A 152 -0.71 4.59 -25.89
C GLN A 152 -1.69 5.56 -25.19
N LYS A 153 -3.00 5.33 -25.34
CA LYS A 153 -4.05 6.13 -24.68
C LYS A 153 -3.97 6.04 -23.15
N GLU A 154 -3.67 4.86 -22.61
CA GLU A 154 -3.40 4.69 -21.18
C GLU A 154 -2.21 5.53 -20.72
N GLN A 155 -1.10 5.53 -21.48
CA GLN A 155 0.09 6.31 -21.15
C GLN A 155 -0.16 7.83 -21.22
N GLU A 156 -0.88 8.29 -22.24
CA GLU A 156 -1.28 9.69 -22.39
C GLU A 156 -2.12 10.13 -21.19
N PHE A 157 -3.10 9.32 -20.79
CA PHE A 157 -3.95 9.62 -19.64
C PHE A 157 -3.19 9.60 -18.31
N ASN A 158 -2.27 8.66 -18.11
CA ASN A 158 -1.41 8.64 -16.93
C ASN A 158 -0.57 9.93 -16.81
N THR A 159 -0.08 10.44 -17.94
CA THR A 159 0.68 11.70 -17.98
C THR A 159 -0.20 12.87 -17.57
N PHE A 160 -1.42 12.94 -18.12
CA PHE A 160 -2.43 13.93 -17.74
C PHE A 160 -2.76 13.89 -16.25
N LEU A 161 -2.92 12.70 -15.65
CA LEU A 161 -3.17 12.59 -14.20
C LEU A 161 -2.01 13.15 -13.36
N ILE A 162 -0.75 12.98 -13.80
CA ILE A 162 0.41 13.57 -13.15
C ILE A 162 0.43 15.10 -13.30
N GLU A 163 0.03 15.63 -14.44
CA GLU A 163 -0.16 17.08 -14.64
C GLU A 163 -1.19 17.62 -13.63
N LYS A 164 -2.32 16.93 -13.44
CA LYS A 164 -3.35 17.36 -12.48
C LYS A 164 -2.91 17.27 -11.02
N LEU A 165 -2.13 16.24 -10.66
CA LEU A 165 -1.47 16.21 -9.35
C LEU A 165 -0.48 17.37 -9.19
N HIS A 166 0.24 17.74 -10.25
CA HIS A 166 1.20 18.83 -10.22
C HIS A 166 0.51 20.19 -10.05
N GLU A 167 -0.58 20.44 -10.80
CA GLU A 167 -1.45 21.61 -10.65
C GLU A 167 -1.96 21.74 -9.20
N ALA A 168 -2.34 20.64 -8.56
CA ALA A 168 -2.77 20.58 -7.15
C ALA A 168 -1.62 20.55 -6.13
N ASN A 169 -0.37 20.78 -6.57
CA ASN A 169 0.84 20.75 -5.75
C ASN A 169 1.01 19.45 -4.93
N LEU A 170 0.57 18.30 -5.47
CA LEU A 170 0.64 16.96 -4.87
C LEU A 170 1.81 16.13 -5.41
N THR A 171 2.77 16.76 -6.10
CA THR A 171 3.96 16.11 -6.69
C THR A 171 5.27 16.56 -6.02
N LYS A 172 5.22 17.07 -4.77
CA LYS A 172 6.40 17.59 -4.07
C LYS A 172 7.50 16.53 -3.96
N GLY A 173 8.67 16.84 -4.51
CA GLY A 173 9.83 15.94 -4.55
C GLY A 173 9.81 14.88 -5.65
N CYS A 174 8.93 15.01 -6.66
CA CYS A 174 8.97 14.24 -7.90
C CYS A 174 9.60 15.08 -9.02
N GLU A 175 10.62 14.57 -9.71
CA GLU A 175 11.33 15.30 -10.77
C GLU A 175 11.51 14.46 -12.06
N THR A 176 11.26 13.15 -11.98
CA THR A 176 11.54 12.18 -13.04
C THR A 176 10.31 11.34 -13.38
N SER A 177 10.32 10.68 -14.55
CA SER A 177 9.28 9.72 -14.92
C SER A 177 9.20 8.57 -13.91
N GLU A 178 10.32 8.10 -13.36
CA GLU A 178 10.32 7.04 -12.34
C GLU A 178 9.59 7.47 -11.06
N ASP A 179 9.76 8.72 -10.63
CA ASP A 179 9.03 9.27 -9.47
C ASP A 179 7.53 9.36 -9.75
N ALA A 180 7.17 9.81 -10.96
CA ALA A 180 5.78 9.92 -11.40
C ALA A 180 5.09 8.54 -11.47
N GLU A 181 5.76 7.53 -12.05
CA GLU A 181 5.24 6.16 -12.11
C GLU A 181 5.05 5.55 -10.71
N LYS A 182 6.00 5.79 -9.79
CA LYS A 182 5.87 5.36 -8.39
C LYS A 182 4.72 6.06 -7.67
N LEU A 183 4.52 7.35 -7.91
CA LEU A 183 3.42 8.11 -7.33
C LEU A 183 2.07 7.62 -7.84
N LEU A 184 1.91 7.41 -9.15
CA LEU A 184 0.69 6.80 -9.72
C LEU A 184 0.44 5.42 -9.16
N PHE A 185 1.48 4.59 -9.04
CA PHE A 185 1.37 3.27 -8.43
C PHE A 185 0.91 3.34 -6.96
N HIS A 186 1.38 4.34 -6.21
CA HIS A 186 0.95 4.56 -4.83
C HIS A 186 -0.52 4.94 -4.75
N TYR A 187 -0.96 5.93 -5.55
CA TYR A 187 -2.38 6.28 -5.66
C TYR A 187 -3.24 5.09 -6.10
N ARG A 188 -2.78 4.30 -7.07
CA ARG A 188 -3.46 3.06 -7.50
C ARG A 188 -3.72 2.09 -6.34
N ASN A 189 -2.78 1.95 -5.41
CA ASN A 189 -2.98 1.12 -4.22
C ASN A 189 -4.03 1.73 -3.26
N LEU A 190 -4.02 3.05 -3.10
CA LEU A 190 -4.97 3.79 -2.26
C LEU A 190 -6.41 3.76 -2.81
N SER A 191 -6.61 3.40 -4.08
CA SER A 191 -7.95 3.20 -4.67
C SER A 191 -8.80 2.21 -3.88
N SER A 192 -8.16 1.18 -3.31
CA SER A 192 -8.80 0.11 -2.54
C SER A 192 -9.51 0.57 -1.26
N VAL A 193 -9.15 1.74 -0.71
CA VAL A 193 -9.71 2.24 0.55
C VAL A 193 -10.78 3.33 0.34
N LEU A 194 -11.08 3.68 -0.91
CA LEU A 194 -12.11 4.69 -1.22
C LEU A 194 -13.53 4.19 -0.97
N THR A 195 -13.71 2.88 -1.05
CA THR A 195 -15.01 2.21 -0.94
C THR A 195 -14.88 1.02 -0.01
N PRO A 196 -15.93 0.68 0.76
CA PRO A 196 -15.93 -0.52 1.57
C PRO A 196 -15.53 -1.74 0.74
N ALA A 197 -14.66 -2.59 1.29
CA ALA A 197 -14.27 -3.82 0.64
C ALA A 197 -15.48 -4.76 0.59
N ARG A 198 -15.84 -5.20 -0.62
CA ARG A 198 -17.03 -6.03 -0.83
C ARG A 198 -16.69 -7.51 -0.65
N THR A 199 -17.60 -8.25 -0.02
CA THR A 199 -17.60 -9.72 -0.12
C THR A 199 -17.78 -10.10 -1.57
N MET A 200 -17.05 -11.13 -2.03
CA MET A 200 -17.23 -11.69 -3.37
C MET A 200 -17.77 -13.11 -3.26
N ILE A 201 -18.87 -13.37 -3.96
CA ILE A 201 -19.50 -14.69 -4.05
C ILE A 201 -19.36 -15.17 -5.49
N THR A 202 -18.86 -16.38 -5.70
CA THR A 202 -18.90 -17.05 -7.01
C THR A 202 -19.71 -18.33 -6.89
N LEU A 203 -20.67 -18.50 -7.79
CA LEU A 203 -21.50 -19.69 -7.91
C LEU A 203 -21.09 -20.45 -9.17
N THR A 204 -20.77 -21.72 -9.04
CA THR A 204 -20.46 -22.61 -10.17
C THR A 204 -21.22 -23.92 -10.00
N TYR A 205 -21.60 -24.57 -11.10
CA TYR A 205 -22.43 -25.76 -11.07
C TYR A 205 -21.76 -26.93 -11.80
N ASP A 206 -21.52 -28.03 -11.10
CA ASP A 206 -21.13 -29.30 -11.70
C ASP A 206 -22.39 -30.05 -12.12
N LYS A 207 -22.75 -29.92 -13.39
CA LYS A 207 -23.93 -30.56 -13.96
C LYS A 207 -23.91 -32.09 -13.90
N GLN A 208 -22.73 -32.71 -13.92
CA GLN A 208 -22.65 -34.18 -13.91
C GLN A 208 -22.88 -34.73 -12.50
N ALA A 209 -22.31 -34.07 -11.49
CA ALA A 209 -22.53 -34.45 -10.10
C ALA A 209 -23.81 -33.85 -9.49
N GLN A 210 -24.45 -32.90 -10.20
CA GLN A 210 -25.56 -32.08 -9.71
C GLN A 210 -25.21 -31.34 -8.42
N VAL A 211 -24.00 -30.77 -8.37
CA VAL A 211 -23.50 -30.04 -7.19
C VAL A 211 -23.25 -28.59 -7.55
N LEU A 212 -23.93 -27.70 -6.83
CA LEU A 212 -23.59 -26.28 -6.77
C LEU A 212 -22.43 -26.08 -5.81
N GLN A 213 -21.39 -25.38 -6.28
CA GLN A 213 -20.30 -24.91 -5.47
C GLN A 213 -20.45 -23.40 -5.27
N ARG A 214 -20.51 -22.98 -4.00
CA ARG A 214 -20.50 -21.56 -3.62
C ARG A 214 -19.16 -21.24 -2.97
N GLU A 215 -18.40 -20.34 -3.57
CA GLU A 215 -17.19 -19.77 -2.97
C GLU A 215 -17.49 -18.34 -2.49
N THR A 216 -17.35 -18.10 -1.19
CA THR A 216 -17.48 -16.77 -0.61
C THR A 216 -16.13 -16.30 -0.08
N GLN A 217 -15.69 -15.12 -0.51
CA GLN A 217 -14.44 -14.50 -0.08
C GLN A 217 -14.75 -13.23 0.73
N TYR A 218 -14.58 -13.34 2.04
CA TYR A 218 -14.77 -12.23 2.98
C TYR A 218 -13.45 -11.45 3.12
N PRO A 219 -13.38 -10.17 2.72
CA PRO A 219 -12.19 -9.37 2.90
C PRO A 219 -11.90 -9.14 4.40
N VAL A 220 -10.64 -9.27 4.80
CA VAL A 220 -10.20 -8.95 6.17
C VAL A 220 -10.01 -7.43 6.27
N THR A 221 -10.83 -6.78 7.09
CA THR A 221 -10.99 -5.31 7.07
C THR A 221 -10.75 -4.64 8.42
N GLU A 222 -11.34 -5.14 9.51
CA GLU A 222 -11.28 -4.50 10.83
C GLU A 222 -9.86 -4.37 11.35
N LYS A 223 -9.39 -3.18 11.74
CA LYS A 223 -8.00 -2.95 12.18
C LYS A 223 -7.85 -3.17 13.69
N THR A 224 -6.71 -3.74 14.11
CA THR A 224 -6.39 -3.83 15.54
C THR A 224 -6.09 -2.44 16.15
N PRO A 225 -6.21 -2.25 17.48
CA PRO A 225 -5.87 -0.98 18.13
C PRO A 225 -4.45 -0.49 17.80
N GLU A 226 -3.47 -1.40 17.81
CA GLU A 226 -2.07 -1.15 17.51
C GLU A 226 -1.88 -0.73 16.05
N GLN A 227 -2.60 -1.38 15.12
CA GLN A 227 -2.62 -0.95 13.71
C GLN A 227 -3.22 0.45 13.55
N LYS A 228 -4.30 0.77 14.27
CA LYS A 228 -4.93 2.10 14.23
C LYS A 228 -3.96 3.20 14.72
N GLU A 229 -3.17 2.93 15.75
CA GLU A 229 -2.15 3.89 16.21
C GLU A 229 -1.04 4.10 15.17
N ALA A 230 -0.54 3.04 14.54
CA ALA A 230 0.44 3.18 13.45
C ALA A 230 -0.14 3.95 12.25
N ILE A 231 -1.40 3.71 11.89
CA ILE A 231 -2.09 4.43 10.80
C ILE A 231 -2.25 5.92 11.13
N LYS A 232 -2.52 6.29 12.39
CA LYS A 232 -2.60 7.71 12.79
C LYS A 232 -1.31 8.48 12.52
N GLN A 233 -0.15 7.81 12.57
CA GLN A 233 1.14 8.45 12.28
C GLN A 233 1.25 8.93 10.82
N LEU A 234 0.52 8.29 9.90
CA LEU A 234 0.49 8.67 8.48
C LEU A 234 -0.05 10.08 8.24
N LYS A 235 -0.84 10.63 9.18
CA LYS A 235 -1.36 12.01 9.10
C LYS A 235 -0.27 13.06 9.11
N THR A 236 0.91 12.74 9.64
CA THR A 236 1.98 13.73 9.85
C THR A 236 3.06 13.61 8.80
N VAL A 237 3.04 14.53 7.83
CA VAL A 237 4.13 14.70 6.86
C VAL A 237 5.38 15.19 7.58
N THR A 238 6.47 14.44 7.49
CA THR A 238 7.76 14.79 8.08
C THR A 238 8.83 14.83 6.98
N PRO A 239 9.05 16.00 6.37
CA PRO A 239 10.07 16.15 5.33
C PRO A 239 11.47 15.92 5.89
N TYR A 240 12.27 15.15 5.13
CA TYR A 240 13.70 14.97 5.38
C TYR A 240 14.05 14.56 6.83
N PRO A 241 13.44 13.50 7.40
CA PRO A 241 13.70 13.09 8.78
C PRO A 241 15.17 12.69 8.96
N PHE A 242 15.67 12.82 10.19
CA PHE A 242 16.94 12.22 10.55
C PHE A 242 16.91 10.70 10.42
N LYS A 243 18.09 10.06 10.34
CA LYS A 243 18.21 8.63 10.02
C LYS A 243 17.47 7.73 11.02
N GLU A 244 17.58 8.04 12.30
CA GLU A 244 16.93 7.37 13.42
C GLU A 244 15.43 7.65 13.56
N ASP A 245 14.93 8.71 12.92
CA ASP A 245 13.50 9.06 12.90
C ASP A 245 12.80 8.58 11.62
N LYS A 246 13.55 7.90 10.75
CA LYS A 246 12.96 7.25 9.58
C LYS A 246 12.14 6.06 10.03
N ASN A 247 10.93 5.99 9.51
CA ASN A 247 10.05 4.84 9.62
C ASN A 247 9.50 4.50 8.23
N SER A 248 8.56 3.55 8.18
CA SER A 248 7.89 3.13 6.94
C SER A 248 7.25 4.27 6.12
N HIS A 249 6.78 5.34 6.77
CA HIS A 249 6.13 6.48 6.15
C HIS A 249 7.12 7.60 5.78
N THR A 250 7.94 8.04 6.74
CA THR A 250 8.81 9.23 6.60
C THR A 250 10.03 9.02 5.70
N VAL A 251 10.32 7.75 5.35
CA VAL A 251 11.36 7.42 4.36
C VAL A 251 10.95 7.75 2.91
N ASN A 252 9.66 7.89 2.65
CA ASN A 252 9.14 8.15 1.31
C ASN A 252 9.27 9.63 0.93
N ASN A 253 9.11 9.94 -0.36
CA ASN A 253 9.09 11.34 -0.81
C ASN A 253 7.87 12.08 -0.24
N ILE A 254 7.91 13.42 -0.27
CA ILE A 254 6.88 14.27 0.33
C ILE A 254 5.52 14.03 -0.32
N ALA A 255 5.46 13.88 -1.65
CA ALA A 255 4.24 13.54 -2.36
C ALA A 255 3.55 12.26 -1.84
N THR A 256 4.31 11.20 -1.58
CA THR A 256 3.77 9.95 -1.03
C THR A 256 3.28 10.15 0.40
N GLN A 257 4.03 10.90 1.22
CA GLN A 257 3.61 11.21 2.58
C GLN A 257 2.34 12.07 2.61
N GLU A 258 2.21 13.06 1.73
CA GLU A 258 0.99 13.86 1.57
C GLU A 258 -0.20 12.97 1.16
N ALA A 259 0.00 12.04 0.22
CA ALA A 259 -1.04 11.08 -0.15
C ALA A 259 -1.46 10.21 1.06
N ASP A 260 -0.51 9.63 1.79
CA ASP A 260 -0.82 8.84 3.00
C ASP A 260 -1.60 9.66 4.04
N SER A 261 -1.22 10.93 4.24
CA SER A 261 -1.88 11.83 5.19
C SER A 261 -3.34 12.08 4.83
N LEU A 262 -3.64 12.30 3.54
CA LEU A 262 -5.01 12.50 3.05
C LEU A 262 -5.87 11.24 3.17
N PHE A 263 -5.25 10.06 3.12
CA PHE A 263 -5.93 8.76 3.14
C PHE A 263 -5.91 8.06 4.50
N ALA A 264 -5.18 8.56 5.49
CA ALA A 264 -4.99 7.89 6.78
C ALA A 264 -6.33 7.52 7.46
N ASP A 265 -7.33 8.40 7.39
CA ASP A 265 -8.66 8.14 7.93
C ASP A 265 -9.40 7.02 7.19
N LEU A 266 -9.22 6.91 5.86
CA LEU A 266 -9.83 5.84 5.06
C LEU A 266 -9.15 4.49 5.31
N ILE A 267 -7.82 4.49 5.39
CA ILE A 267 -7.01 3.29 5.70
C ILE A 267 -7.37 2.76 7.10
N GLY A 268 -7.65 3.65 8.06
CA GLY A 268 -8.01 3.31 9.43
C GLY A 268 -9.45 2.83 9.63
N ARG A 269 -10.30 2.85 8.59
CA ARG A 269 -11.66 2.31 8.70
C ARG A 269 -11.65 0.79 8.83
N ASP A 270 -12.68 0.29 9.49
CA ASP A 270 -12.87 -1.14 9.75
C ASP A 270 -13.57 -1.87 8.59
N ASP A 271 -13.95 -1.17 7.52
CA ASP A 271 -14.59 -1.71 6.33
C ASP A 271 -13.69 -1.66 5.08
N THR A 272 -12.44 -1.18 5.20
CA THR A 272 -11.49 -1.07 4.08
C THR A 272 -10.38 -2.11 4.15
N ALA A 273 -9.91 -2.57 3.00
CA ALA A 273 -8.84 -3.56 2.88
C ALA A 273 -7.69 -3.02 2.03
N LEU A 274 -6.47 -3.50 2.30
CA LEU A 274 -5.27 -3.08 1.59
C LEU A 274 -4.86 -4.11 0.52
N PRO A 275 -4.31 -3.67 -0.62
CA PRO A 275 -3.93 -4.56 -1.70
C PRO A 275 -2.57 -5.20 -1.44
N ALA A 276 -2.24 -6.24 -2.21
CA ALA A 276 -1.00 -7.02 -2.08
C ALA A 276 0.27 -6.17 -2.20
N GLN A 277 0.19 -5.09 -2.97
CA GLN A 277 1.27 -4.16 -3.28
C GLN A 277 1.63 -3.30 -2.06
N ALA A 278 0.66 -3.06 -1.16
CA ALA A 278 0.84 -2.22 0.01
C ALA A 278 1.81 -2.81 1.05
N ARG A 279 2.21 -4.09 0.94
CA ARG A 279 3.27 -4.72 1.77
C ARG A 279 4.62 -3.99 1.77
N LYS A 280 4.83 -3.11 0.78
CA LYS A 280 6.06 -2.30 0.63
C LYS A 280 5.89 -0.85 1.07
N THR A 281 4.65 -0.39 1.26
CA THR A 281 4.35 1.04 1.50
C THR A 281 3.64 1.27 2.82
N HIS A 282 2.89 0.29 3.33
CA HIS A 282 2.12 0.41 4.58
C HIS A 282 2.50 -0.71 5.54
N LEU A 283 3.01 -0.32 6.71
CA LEU A 283 3.41 -1.22 7.79
C LEU A 283 2.23 -2.01 8.37
N ALA A 284 1.14 -1.32 8.69
CA ALA A 284 0.00 -1.89 9.41
C ALA A 284 -1.12 -2.40 8.49
N GLY A 285 -1.74 -3.53 8.87
CA GLY A 285 -2.95 -4.08 8.25
C GLY A 285 -2.65 -5.28 7.34
N ALA A 286 -3.45 -6.33 7.44
CA ALA A 286 -3.38 -7.48 6.55
C ALA A 286 -3.54 -7.06 5.09
N LYS A 287 -2.71 -7.64 4.20
CA LYS A 287 -2.64 -7.26 2.78
C LYS A 287 -3.24 -8.37 1.92
N ASN A 288 -4.16 -8.01 1.02
CA ASN A 288 -4.83 -8.95 0.11
C ASN A 288 -5.34 -10.21 0.84
N ALA A 289 -5.97 -10.00 1.99
CA ALA A 289 -6.34 -11.03 2.93
C ALA A 289 -7.85 -11.31 2.86
N PHE A 290 -8.20 -12.59 2.72
CA PHE A 290 -9.58 -13.04 2.62
C PHE A 290 -9.78 -14.31 3.45
N ILE A 291 -10.90 -14.39 4.14
CA ILE A 291 -11.45 -15.65 4.65
C ILE A 291 -12.29 -16.26 3.53
N VAL A 292 -11.94 -17.48 3.12
CA VAL A 292 -12.55 -18.19 2.01
C VAL A 292 -13.42 -19.30 2.57
N LYS A 293 -14.72 -19.24 2.29
CA LYS A 293 -15.69 -20.30 2.58
C LYS A 293 -16.07 -20.97 1.27
N ASN A 294 -15.88 -22.28 1.18
CA ASN A 294 -16.41 -23.08 0.08
C ASN A 294 -17.53 -23.97 0.60
N GLU A 295 -18.65 -24.01 -0.09
CA GLU A 295 -19.80 -24.86 0.21
C GLU A 295 -20.11 -25.74 -1.00
N LEU A 296 -20.43 -27.01 -0.74
CA LEU A 296 -20.97 -27.95 -1.74
C LEU A 296 -22.43 -28.25 -1.41
N ILE A 297 -23.30 -28.03 -2.39
CA ILE A 297 -24.75 -28.10 -2.23
C ILE A 297 -25.30 -28.99 -3.34
N GLU A 298 -25.91 -30.12 -2.97
CA GLU A 298 -26.54 -31.03 -3.93
C GLU A 298 -27.87 -30.45 -4.43
N ILE A 299 -28.02 -30.39 -5.75
CA ILE A 299 -29.19 -29.81 -6.42
C ILE A 299 -30.12 -30.94 -6.86
N LYS A 300 -31.29 -31.00 -6.23
CA LYS A 300 -32.33 -32.03 -6.52
C LYS A 300 -33.24 -31.62 -7.68
N ASP A 301 -33.41 -30.33 -7.90
CA ASP A 301 -34.21 -29.75 -8.97
C ASP A 301 -33.41 -28.61 -9.63
N GLU A 302 -32.98 -28.81 -10.88
CA GLU A 302 -32.19 -27.82 -11.62
C GLU A 302 -32.97 -26.52 -11.88
N ALA A 303 -34.31 -26.53 -11.78
CA ALA A 303 -35.12 -25.32 -11.91
C ALA A 303 -34.75 -24.24 -10.86
N ILE A 304 -34.15 -24.65 -9.73
CA ILE A 304 -33.68 -23.72 -8.69
C ILE A 304 -32.54 -22.82 -9.17
N LEU A 305 -31.77 -23.25 -10.17
CA LEU A 305 -30.68 -22.45 -10.75
C LEU A 305 -31.21 -21.21 -11.48
N ASP A 306 -32.48 -21.22 -11.88
CA ASP A 306 -33.16 -20.11 -12.57
C ASP A 306 -34.03 -19.28 -11.60
N ASP A 307 -33.85 -19.45 -10.29
CA ASP A 307 -34.47 -18.67 -9.22
C ASP A 307 -33.40 -18.11 -8.27
N PRO A 308 -32.93 -16.86 -8.49
CA PRO A 308 -31.86 -16.26 -7.71
C PRO A 308 -32.14 -16.18 -6.21
N GLU A 309 -33.39 -15.94 -5.80
CA GLU A 309 -33.74 -15.86 -4.38
C GLU A 309 -33.63 -17.24 -3.72
N ALA A 310 -34.12 -18.28 -4.39
CA ALA A 310 -34.00 -19.65 -3.93
C ALA A 310 -32.53 -20.12 -3.93
N LEU A 311 -31.79 -19.81 -5.00
CA LEU A 311 -30.38 -20.16 -5.18
C LEU A 311 -29.50 -19.52 -4.10
N ASP A 312 -29.72 -18.25 -3.78
CA ASP A 312 -28.97 -17.52 -2.76
C ASP A 312 -29.31 -18.04 -1.35
N GLY A 313 -30.53 -18.52 -1.13
CA GLY A 313 -30.98 -19.13 0.12
C GLY A 313 -30.41 -20.51 0.43
N LEU A 314 -29.79 -21.19 -0.56
CA LEU A 314 -29.22 -22.52 -0.34
C LEU A 314 -28.01 -22.51 0.60
N THR A 315 -27.83 -23.58 1.36
CA THR A 315 -26.68 -23.81 2.24
C THR A 315 -26.25 -25.27 2.18
N ALA A 316 -24.99 -25.56 2.51
CA ALA A 316 -24.54 -26.94 2.64
C ALA A 316 -25.35 -27.68 3.73
N GLU A 317 -25.69 -28.97 3.48
CA GLU A 317 -26.48 -29.77 4.44
C GLU A 317 -25.66 -30.20 5.66
N THR A 318 -24.32 -30.32 5.52
CA THR A 318 -23.42 -30.77 6.59
C THR A 318 -22.16 -29.92 6.68
N ASP A 319 -21.56 -29.84 7.87
CA ASP A 319 -20.30 -29.10 8.08
C ASP A 319 -19.13 -29.68 7.28
N ASP A 320 -19.13 -30.98 6.98
CA ASP A 320 -18.11 -31.62 6.15
C ASP A 320 -18.12 -31.11 4.70
N ASP A 321 -19.26 -30.58 4.24
CA ASP A 321 -19.44 -29.96 2.93
C ASP A 321 -19.12 -28.46 2.95
N VAL A 322 -18.53 -27.97 4.04
CA VAL A 322 -18.01 -26.61 4.19
C VAL A 322 -16.49 -26.65 4.43
N LEU A 323 -15.75 -25.95 3.58
CA LEU A 323 -14.30 -25.74 3.76
C LEU A 323 -14.00 -24.28 4.06
N TRP A 324 -13.38 -24.04 5.22
CA TRP A 324 -12.85 -22.75 5.62
C TRP A 324 -11.34 -22.69 5.43
N LEU A 325 -10.88 -21.64 4.74
CA LEU A 325 -9.48 -21.34 4.51
C LEU A 325 -9.25 -19.84 4.67
N ALA A 326 -8.01 -19.41 4.79
CA ALA A 326 -7.63 -18.02 4.59
C ALA A 326 -6.50 -17.93 3.56
N ARG A 327 -6.55 -16.87 2.77
CA ARG A 327 -5.46 -16.48 1.86
C ARG A 327 -5.02 -15.08 2.20
N MET A 328 -3.72 -14.82 2.15
CA MET A 328 -3.20 -13.46 2.31
C MET A 328 -1.90 -13.21 1.56
N GLY A 329 -1.58 -11.93 1.39
CA GLY A 329 -0.25 -11.46 1.02
C GLY A 329 0.77 -11.68 2.14
N SER A 330 1.95 -11.10 2.01
CA SER A 330 2.92 -11.16 3.09
C SER A 330 2.36 -10.48 4.36
N PRO A 331 2.36 -11.17 5.52
CA PRO A 331 2.01 -10.56 6.81
C PRO A 331 3.14 -9.67 7.35
N ALA A 332 4.35 -9.74 6.75
CA ALA A 332 5.48 -8.96 7.17
C ALA A 332 5.70 -7.77 6.22
N TYR A 333 5.93 -6.59 6.79
CA TYR A 333 6.34 -5.42 6.01
C TYR A 333 7.74 -5.63 5.41
N VAL A 334 7.86 -5.40 4.11
CA VAL A 334 9.12 -5.56 3.36
C VAL A 334 9.59 -4.26 2.70
N GLY A 335 8.99 -3.13 3.04
CA GLY A 335 9.43 -1.82 2.58
C GLY A 335 10.72 -1.34 3.25
N LYS A 336 10.98 -0.04 3.22
CA LYS A 336 12.16 0.59 3.84
C LYS A 336 11.77 1.35 5.10
N GLY A 337 12.75 1.80 5.86
CA GLY A 337 12.58 2.73 6.97
C GLY A 337 12.28 2.08 8.32
N GLU A 338 11.67 0.90 8.35
CA GLU A 338 11.19 0.31 9.62
C GLU A 338 12.19 -0.61 10.33
N GLY A 339 12.16 -0.59 11.66
CA GLY A 339 12.96 -1.48 12.51
C GLY A 339 12.38 -2.89 12.61
N SER A 340 13.23 -3.89 12.88
CA SER A 340 12.80 -5.31 12.95
C SER A 340 11.74 -5.55 14.04
N GLU A 341 11.83 -4.87 15.18
CA GLU A 341 10.86 -4.98 16.27
C GLU A 341 9.45 -4.50 15.87
N ALA A 342 9.37 -3.34 15.21
CA ALA A 342 8.09 -2.81 14.71
C ALA A 342 7.51 -3.71 13.60
N ILE A 343 8.35 -4.22 12.69
CA ILE A 343 7.93 -5.20 11.68
C ILE A 343 7.36 -6.46 12.37
N GLN A 344 8.04 -6.96 13.40
CA GLN A 344 7.60 -8.15 14.13
C GLN A 344 6.27 -7.93 14.84
N THR A 345 6.11 -6.78 15.49
CA THR A 345 4.87 -6.38 16.17
C THR A 345 3.71 -6.39 15.18
N HIS A 346 3.82 -5.67 14.08
CA HIS A 346 2.74 -5.61 13.09
C HIS A 346 2.53 -6.93 12.32
N THR A 347 3.55 -7.80 12.23
CA THR A 347 3.34 -9.15 11.69
C THR A 347 2.40 -9.96 12.59
N ARG A 348 2.49 -9.81 13.91
CA ARG A 348 1.57 -10.44 14.87
C ARG A 348 0.17 -9.82 14.77
N GLU A 349 0.10 -8.49 14.69
CA GLU A 349 -1.18 -7.78 14.52
C GLU A 349 -1.92 -8.19 13.24
N ASP A 350 -1.20 -8.36 12.12
CA ASP A 350 -1.78 -8.80 10.85
C ASP A 350 -2.37 -10.23 10.96
N PHE A 351 -1.75 -11.13 11.74
CA PHE A 351 -2.33 -12.44 12.03
C PHE A 351 -3.53 -12.36 12.97
N ASP A 352 -3.46 -11.51 13.99
CA ASP A 352 -4.56 -11.30 14.93
C ASP A 352 -5.79 -10.70 14.22
N GLN A 353 -5.57 -9.84 13.22
CA GLN A 353 -6.61 -9.33 12.34
C GLN A 353 -7.32 -10.45 11.56
N VAL A 354 -6.55 -11.34 10.92
CA VAL A 354 -7.10 -12.50 10.17
C VAL A 354 -7.87 -13.43 11.12
N ARG A 355 -7.34 -13.68 12.32
CA ARG A 355 -7.99 -14.55 13.32
C ARG A 355 -9.34 -13.99 13.76
N LYS A 356 -9.43 -12.70 14.06
CA LYS A 356 -10.68 -12.06 14.50
C LYS A 356 -11.75 -12.09 13.42
N GLU A 357 -11.38 -11.79 12.18
CA GLU A 357 -12.31 -11.89 11.04
C GLU A 357 -12.79 -13.34 10.88
N ALA A 358 -11.87 -14.31 10.88
CA ALA A 358 -12.22 -15.72 10.73
C ALA A 358 -13.11 -16.22 11.85
N ALA A 359 -12.80 -15.90 13.11
CA ALA A 359 -13.59 -16.28 14.27
C ALA A 359 -15.03 -15.76 14.15
N THR A 360 -15.19 -14.51 13.75
CA THR A 360 -16.50 -13.89 13.49
C THR A 360 -17.28 -14.63 12.40
N ARG A 361 -16.66 -14.91 11.25
CA ARG A 361 -17.31 -15.59 10.11
C ARG A 361 -17.62 -17.06 10.37
N MET A 362 -16.78 -17.72 11.16
CA MET A 362 -16.92 -19.15 11.49
C MET A 362 -17.80 -19.37 12.73
N GLY A 363 -18.24 -18.31 13.43
CA GLY A 363 -18.98 -18.42 14.69
C GLY A 363 -18.14 -19.05 15.82
N LYS A 364 -16.83 -18.77 15.84
CA LYS A 364 -15.88 -19.30 16.84
C LYS A 364 -15.39 -18.18 17.76
N ASP A 365 -14.85 -18.57 18.91
CA ASP A 365 -14.13 -17.64 19.78
C ASP A 365 -12.71 -17.40 19.23
N SER A 366 -12.37 -16.13 19.02
CA SER A 366 -11.06 -15.72 18.52
C SER A 366 -9.92 -16.13 19.45
N ASP A 367 -10.17 -16.26 20.75
CA ASP A 367 -9.09 -16.64 21.67
C ASP A 367 -8.71 -18.12 21.59
N SER A 368 -9.68 -18.95 21.21
CA SER A 368 -9.49 -20.39 21.00
C SER A 368 -9.05 -20.78 19.58
N LEU A 369 -9.13 -19.85 18.62
CA LEU A 369 -8.87 -20.14 17.20
C LEU A 369 -7.36 -20.07 16.90
N THR A 370 -6.76 -21.22 16.58
CA THR A 370 -5.36 -21.32 16.18
C THR A 370 -5.20 -21.05 14.68
N LEU A 371 -4.12 -20.38 14.29
CA LEU A 371 -3.74 -20.27 12.88
C LEU A 371 -2.69 -21.32 12.52
N HIS A 372 -2.89 -22.01 11.40
CA HIS A 372 -1.82 -22.78 10.75
C HIS A 372 -1.40 -22.06 9.47
N VAL A 373 -0.19 -21.49 9.48
CA VAL A 373 0.36 -20.69 8.39
C VAL A 373 1.20 -21.55 7.44
N THR A 374 0.75 -21.71 6.20
CA THR A 374 1.53 -22.32 5.12
C THR A 374 2.25 -21.24 4.31
N THR A 375 3.57 -21.15 4.47
CA THR A 375 4.40 -20.20 3.72
C THR A 375 4.93 -20.83 2.44
N LEU A 376 4.62 -20.20 1.31
CA LEU A 376 5.08 -20.59 -0.03
C LEU A 376 6.34 -19.84 -0.48
N ASN A 377 6.86 -18.97 0.40
CA ASN A 377 8.05 -18.16 0.16
C ASN A 377 9.31 -18.99 0.30
N THR A 378 10.38 -18.59 -0.40
CA THR A 378 11.66 -19.29 -0.38
C THR A 378 12.67 -18.48 0.40
N VAL A 379 13.48 -19.12 1.25
CA VAL A 379 14.55 -18.45 2.00
C VAL A 379 15.59 -17.88 1.02
N SER A 380 15.35 -16.65 0.57
CA SER A 380 16.07 -15.98 -0.50
C SER A 380 15.99 -14.45 -0.30
N PRO A 381 17.05 -13.69 -0.63
CA PRO A 381 17.00 -12.24 -0.60
C PRO A 381 16.07 -11.64 -1.68
N LEU A 382 15.70 -12.43 -2.70
CA LEU A 382 14.80 -11.98 -3.77
C LEU A 382 13.43 -11.58 -3.20
N GLU A 383 13.00 -10.35 -3.51
CA GLU A 383 11.81 -9.73 -2.95
C GLU A 383 11.73 -9.73 -1.41
N LYS A 384 12.87 -9.85 -0.72
CA LYS A 384 12.98 -9.97 0.76
C LYS A 384 12.22 -11.15 1.35
N GLN A 385 12.13 -12.28 0.63
CA GLN A 385 11.41 -13.46 1.12
C GLN A 385 12.02 -14.06 2.40
N SER A 386 13.33 -13.96 2.60
CA SER A 386 13.97 -14.35 3.87
C SER A 386 13.44 -13.56 5.06
N THR A 387 13.26 -12.24 4.92
CA THR A 387 12.67 -11.36 5.95
C THR A 387 11.22 -11.77 6.26
N ILE A 388 10.44 -12.10 5.23
CA ILE A 388 9.06 -12.57 5.41
C ILE A 388 9.05 -13.84 6.26
N ILE A 389 9.87 -14.83 5.90
CA ILE A 389 9.91 -16.13 6.59
C ILE A 389 10.36 -15.95 8.04
N GLU A 390 11.41 -15.15 8.28
CA GLU A 390 11.90 -14.86 9.63
C GLU A 390 10.79 -14.31 10.53
N HIS A 391 10.09 -13.26 10.09
CA HIS A 391 9.03 -12.64 10.89
C HIS A 391 7.79 -13.52 11.06
N VAL A 392 7.45 -14.34 10.06
CA VAL A 392 6.36 -15.33 10.18
C VAL A 392 6.69 -16.39 11.22
N TYR A 393 7.92 -16.91 11.23
CA TYR A 393 8.35 -17.91 12.22
C TYR A 393 8.32 -17.32 13.64
N LYS A 394 8.84 -16.09 13.82
CA LYS A 394 8.79 -15.37 15.10
C LYS A 394 7.38 -15.02 15.57
N ALA A 395 6.47 -14.77 14.63
CA ALA A 395 5.08 -14.45 14.93
C ALA A 395 4.22 -15.70 15.25
N THR A 396 4.73 -16.90 14.93
CA THR A 396 4.04 -18.18 15.15
C THR A 396 4.78 -19.03 16.19
N LYS A 397 5.87 -19.72 15.81
CA LYS A 397 6.61 -20.66 16.68
C LYS A 397 7.23 -20.04 17.93
N GLU A 398 7.59 -18.76 17.89
CA GLU A 398 8.26 -18.07 19.01
C GLU A 398 7.29 -17.19 19.82
N ARG A 399 5.98 -17.39 19.62
CA ARG A 399 4.93 -16.67 20.35
C ARG A 399 4.49 -17.52 21.55
N GLU A 400 4.63 -16.99 22.76
CA GLU A 400 4.27 -17.73 23.99
C GLU A 400 2.77 -17.66 24.31
N ASP A 401 2.07 -16.61 23.86
CA ASP A 401 0.65 -16.37 24.14
C ASP A 401 -0.30 -17.06 23.15
N ARG A 402 0.21 -17.72 22.11
CA ARG A 402 -0.60 -18.39 21.07
C ARG A 402 0.07 -19.68 20.59
N GLU A 403 -0.73 -20.68 20.24
CA GLU A 403 -0.27 -21.97 19.71
C GLU A 403 -0.25 -22.03 18.17
N ASP A 404 -0.04 -20.89 17.51
CA ASP A 404 -0.01 -20.83 16.05
C ASP A 404 1.10 -21.72 15.47
N LYS A 405 0.79 -22.36 14.35
CA LYS A 405 1.70 -23.29 13.66
C LYS A 405 2.14 -22.72 12.32
N VAL A 406 3.32 -23.14 11.86
CA VAL A 406 3.81 -22.78 10.52
C VAL A 406 4.41 -23.99 9.80
N SER A 407 4.03 -24.13 8.53
CA SER A 407 4.62 -25.08 7.58
C SER A 407 5.33 -24.32 6.45
N TYR A 408 6.59 -24.68 6.18
CA TYR A 408 7.40 -24.15 5.09
C TYR A 408 7.35 -25.08 3.87
N VAL A 409 6.64 -24.62 2.83
CA VAL A 409 6.32 -25.42 1.64
C VAL A 409 6.53 -24.57 0.37
N PRO A 410 7.77 -24.12 0.08
CA PRO A 410 8.04 -23.22 -1.03
C PRO A 410 7.81 -23.87 -2.40
N THR A 411 7.15 -23.18 -3.33
CA THR A 411 6.73 -23.73 -4.63
C THR A 411 7.43 -23.14 -5.86
N ASN A 412 8.30 -22.14 -5.69
CA ASN A 412 9.08 -21.60 -6.81
C ASN A 412 10.27 -22.54 -7.17
N PRO A 413 10.92 -22.38 -8.34
CA PRO A 413 11.99 -23.27 -8.77
C PRO A 413 13.10 -23.50 -7.72
N ASP A 414 13.65 -22.43 -7.12
CA ASP A 414 14.64 -22.53 -6.03
C ASP A 414 14.06 -23.23 -4.78
N GLY A 415 12.80 -22.95 -4.45
CA GLY A 415 12.06 -23.54 -3.34
C GLY A 415 11.94 -25.05 -3.42
N THR A 416 11.82 -25.60 -4.63
CA THR A 416 11.73 -27.04 -4.84
C THR A 416 12.99 -27.81 -4.40
N PHE A 417 14.14 -27.14 -4.31
CA PHE A 417 15.39 -27.68 -3.75
C PHE A 417 15.45 -27.60 -2.22
N ARG A 418 14.49 -26.94 -1.57
CA ARG A 418 14.45 -26.78 -0.12
C ARG A 418 13.63 -27.91 0.51
N ALA A 419 14.14 -28.41 1.62
CA ALA A 419 13.44 -29.41 2.42
C ALA A 419 12.14 -28.80 2.97
N LEU A 420 11.07 -29.59 2.97
CA LEU A 420 9.83 -29.25 3.64
C LEU A 420 10.01 -29.22 5.15
N SER A 421 9.36 -28.26 5.81
CA SER A 421 9.13 -28.30 7.26
C SER A 421 7.62 -28.23 7.46
N VAL A 422 7.03 -29.33 7.90
CA VAL A 422 5.60 -29.45 8.15
C VAL A 422 5.37 -29.39 9.64
N ALA A 423 4.35 -28.62 10.07
CA ALA A 423 4.01 -28.49 11.47
C ALA A 423 3.55 -29.81 12.09
N GLU A 424 3.88 -30.03 13.35
CA GLU A 424 3.50 -31.25 14.08
C GLU A 424 2.01 -31.28 14.43
N GLY A 425 1.45 -32.49 14.52
CA GLY A 425 0.07 -32.72 14.94
C GLY A 425 -1.00 -32.38 13.89
N LEU A 426 -0.62 -32.29 12.61
CA LEU A 426 -1.58 -32.21 11.51
C LEU A 426 -2.14 -33.60 11.18
N ASP A 427 -3.45 -33.67 10.92
CA ASP A 427 -4.12 -34.90 10.53
C ASP A 427 -4.19 -35.05 9.00
N PHE A 428 -3.44 -36.03 8.47
CA PHE A 428 -3.37 -36.34 7.05
C PHE A 428 -4.38 -37.40 6.60
N ASP A 429 -5.29 -37.88 7.48
CA ASP A 429 -6.40 -38.78 7.10
C ASP A 429 -5.90 -40.04 6.40
N GLY A 430 -4.92 -40.69 7.03
CA GLY A 430 -4.26 -41.89 6.53
C GLY A 430 -3.25 -41.66 5.39
N GLU A 431 -3.16 -40.45 4.81
CA GLU A 431 -2.12 -40.13 3.84
C GLU A 431 -0.75 -39.92 4.50
N ALA A 432 0.31 -40.21 3.75
CA ALA A 432 1.66 -39.92 4.19
C ALA A 432 1.90 -38.40 4.25
N GLN A 433 2.42 -37.94 5.39
CA GLN A 433 2.91 -36.57 5.55
C GLN A 433 3.96 -36.27 4.48
N PRO A 434 3.86 -35.14 3.76
CA PRO A 434 4.86 -34.77 2.77
C PRO A 434 6.19 -34.40 3.42
N TRP A 435 7.30 -34.86 2.84
CA TRP A 435 8.66 -34.63 3.36
C TRP A 435 9.68 -34.46 2.23
N GLY A 436 10.89 -34.00 2.59
CA GLY A 436 12.04 -33.96 1.68
C GLY A 436 12.05 -32.80 0.67
N ILE A 437 12.77 -33.02 -0.43
CA ILE A 437 12.94 -32.08 -1.55
C ILE A 437 12.23 -32.59 -2.80
N ALA A 438 11.96 -31.71 -3.77
CA ALA A 438 11.33 -32.10 -5.04
C ALA A 438 11.95 -31.34 -6.22
N PRO A 439 13.27 -31.47 -6.50
CA PRO A 439 14.00 -30.57 -7.39
C PRO A 439 13.34 -30.39 -8.75
N LEU A 440 12.97 -29.15 -9.08
CA LEU A 440 12.32 -28.75 -10.34
C LEU A 440 10.97 -29.44 -10.61
N GLN A 441 10.36 -30.05 -9.59
CA GLN A 441 9.05 -30.70 -9.63
C GLN A 441 8.01 -29.82 -8.91
N LYS A 442 7.65 -28.68 -9.52
CA LYS A 442 6.72 -27.72 -8.90
C LYS A 442 5.31 -28.30 -8.69
N ALA A 443 4.82 -29.17 -9.57
CA ALA A 443 3.49 -29.77 -9.48
C ALA A 443 3.44 -30.73 -8.28
N THR A 444 4.48 -31.56 -8.14
CA THR A 444 4.66 -32.44 -6.98
C THR A 444 4.73 -31.65 -5.69
N ARG A 445 5.43 -30.51 -5.69
CA ARG A 445 5.50 -29.62 -4.53
C ARG A 445 4.14 -29.00 -4.19
N LEU A 446 3.33 -28.65 -5.19
CA LEU A 446 1.99 -28.11 -5.00
C LEU A 446 1.01 -29.15 -4.42
N GLU A 447 1.16 -30.43 -4.77
CA GLU A 447 0.41 -31.51 -4.12
C GLU A 447 0.75 -31.59 -2.62
N SER A 448 2.03 -31.47 -2.26
CA SER A 448 2.44 -31.38 -0.85
C SER A 448 1.80 -30.17 -0.15
N VAL A 449 1.71 -29.02 -0.82
CA VAL A 449 0.98 -27.85 -0.28
C VAL A 449 -0.47 -28.21 0.00
N SER A 450 -1.15 -28.81 -0.98
CA SER A 450 -2.58 -29.12 -0.86
C SER A 450 -2.85 -30.09 0.28
N LYS A 451 -2.01 -31.12 0.46
CA LYS A 451 -2.08 -32.04 1.61
C LYS A 451 -1.96 -31.31 2.94
N VAL A 452 -0.96 -30.42 3.09
CA VAL A 452 -0.75 -29.64 4.32
C VAL A 452 -1.93 -28.71 4.58
N VAL A 453 -2.43 -28.02 3.56
CA VAL A 453 -3.55 -27.08 3.68
C VAL A 453 -4.82 -27.81 4.15
N LEU A 454 -5.14 -28.95 3.56
CA LEU A 454 -6.31 -29.74 3.92
C LEU A 454 -6.16 -30.39 5.31
N ALA A 455 -4.98 -30.89 5.66
CA ALA A 455 -4.70 -31.42 6.99
C ALA A 455 -4.88 -30.36 8.09
N ALA A 456 -4.40 -29.14 7.83
CA ALA A 456 -4.60 -28.00 8.72
C ALA A 456 -6.07 -27.61 8.85
N SER A 457 -6.85 -27.65 7.76
CA SER A 457 -8.27 -27.27 7.76
C SER A 457 -9.16 -28.26 8.51
N ARG A 458 -8.71 -29.51 8.65
CA ARG A 458 -9.40 -30.57 9.44
C ARG A 458 -9.04 -30.54 10.92
N THR A 459 -7.97 -29.85 11.28
CA THR A 459 -7.54 -29.76 12.68
C THR A 459 -8.55 -28.93 13.47
N ALA A 460 -9.02 -29.47 14.59
CA ALA A 460 -10.01 -28.79 15.44
C ALA A 460 -9.53 -27.39 15.83
N ASN A 461 -10.46 -26.43 15.84
CA ASN A 461 -10.20 -25.02 16.17
C ASN A 461 -9.00 -24.40 15.44
N THR A 462 -8.73 -24.84 14.21
CA THR A 462 -7.65 -24.30 13.39
C THR A 462 -8.17 -23.67 12.10
N LEU A 463 -7.62 -22.52 11.71
CA LEU A 463 -7.78 -21.93 10.39
C LEU A 463 -6.49 -22.13 9.58
N SER A 464 -6.63 -22.70 8.38
CA SER A 464 -5.51 -22.85 7.44
C SER A 464 -5.27 -21.55 6.67
N VAL A 465 -4.15 -20.87 6.92
CA VAL A 465 -3.76 -19.63 6.25
C VAL A 465 -2.67 -19.91 5.22
N VAL A 466 -2.90 -19.58 3.95
CA VAL A 466 -1.92 -19.78 2.87
C VAL A 466 -1.41 -18.45 2.36
N HIS A 467 -0.08 -18.30 2.28
CA HIS A 467 0.49 -17.04 1.81
C HIS A 467 1.78 -17.18 0.99
N CYS A 468 1.94 -16.23 0.07
CA CYS A 468 3.19 -15.95 -0.64
C CYS A 468 3.43 -14.43 -0.56
N ALA A 469 4.46 -13.91 -1.24
CA ALA A 469 4.77 -12.48 -1.16
C ALA A 469 3.58 -11.57 -1.53
N SER A 470 2.88 -11.85 -2.64
CA SER A 470 1.70 -11.07 -3.06
C SER A 470 0.38 -11.61 -2.50
N GLY A 471 0.28 -12.90 -2.19
CA GLY A 471 -1.01 -13.52 -1.87
C GLY A 471 -1.91 -13.76 -3.08
N GLN A 472 -1.40 -13.47 -4.28
CA GLN A 472 -2.15 -13.52 -5.53
C GLN A 472 -1.73 -14.75 -6.36
N ASP A 473 -0.44 -14.85 -6.70
CA ASP A 473 0.06 -15.78 -7.72
C ASP A 473 0.17 -17.24 -7.21
N ARG A 474 1.25 -17.56 -6.47
CA ARG A 474 1.47 -18.89 -5.88
C ARG A 474 0.38 -19.27 -4.88
N THR A 475 -0.15 -18.27 -4.16
CA THR A 475 -1.24 -18.48 -3.19
C THR A 475 -2.52 -18.84 -3.90
N GLY A 476 -2.90 -18.12 -4.96
CA GLY A 476 -4.08 -18.45 -5.75
C GLY A 476 -4.00 -19.87 -6.31
N THR A 477 -2.84 -20.25 -6.85
CA THR A 477 -2.58 -21.61 -7.36
C THR A 477 -2.75 -22.68 -6.27
N ALA A 478 -2.17 -22.44 -5.08
CA ALA A 478 -2.26 -23.37 -3.95
C ALA A 478 -3.68 -23.51 -3.39
N VAL A 479 -4.40 -22.40 -3.24
CA VAL A 479 -5.78 -22.39 -2.74
C VAL A 479 -6.70 -23.09 -3.75
N GLU A 480 -6.61 -22.74 -5.03
CA GLU A 480 -7.39 -23.37 -6.10
C GLU A 480 -7.17 -24.89 -6.14
N LYS A 481 -5.91 -25.33 -6.11
CA LYS A 481 -5.59 -26.75 -6.09
C LYS A 481 -6.12 -27.45 -4.84
N SER A 482 -6.00 -26.82 -3.66
CA SER A 482 -6.49 -27.39 -2.40
C SER A 482 -8.01 -27.58 -2.41
N ILE A 483 -8.76 -26.60 -2.95
CA ILE A 483 -10.21 -26.70 -3.08
C ILE A 483 -10.59 -27.84 -4.02
N GLN A 484 -9.95 -27.96 -5.19
CA GLN A 484 -10.19 -29.07 -6.11
C GLN A 484 -9.94 -30.44 -5.46
N GLU A 485 -8.86 -30.60 -4.71
CA GLU A 485 -8.57 -31.86 -4.00
C GLU A 485 -9.57 -32.14 -2.86
N TRP A 486 -10.03 -31.10 -2.15
CA TRP A 486 -11.10 -31.25 -1.16
C TRP A 486 -12.41 -31.71 -1.81
N MET A 487 -12.83 -31.07 -2.92
CA MET A 487 -14.05 -31.44 -3.64
C MET A 487 -14.01 -32.90 -4.10
N LYS A 488 -12.87 -33.35 -4.65
CA LYS A 488 -12.69 -34.77 -5.07
C LYS A 488 -12.94 -35.74 -3.92
N LYS A 489 -12.36 -35.47 -2.74
CA LYS A 489 -12.57 -36.30 -1.54
C LYS A 489 -14.02 -36.28 -1.07
N ARG A 490 -14.69 -35.13 -1.13
CA ARG A 490 -16.12 -35.02 -0.78
C ARG A 490 -17.01 -35.79 -1.74
N TYR A 491 -16.75 -35.70 -3.04
CA TYR A 491 -17.49 -36.44 -4.06
C TYR A 491 -17.32 -37.95 -3.89
N GLU A 492 -16.11 -38.41 -3.54
CA GLU A 492 -15.84 -39.82 -3.24
C GLU A 492 -16.67 -40.32 -2.06
N VAL A 493 -16.68 -39.57 -0.95
CA VAL A 493 -17.48 -39.91 0.25
C VAL A 493 -18.98 -39.96 -0.06
N LYS A 494 -19.47 -39.08 -0.94
CA LYS A 494 -20.88 -39.02 -1.36
C LYS A 494 -21.23 -40.03 -2.46
N GLY A 495 -20.27 -40.78 -3.00
CA GLY A 495 -20.51 -41.69 -4.13
C GLY A 495 -20.83 -40.99 -5.45
N LEU A 496 -20.42 -39.73 -5.60
CA LEU A 496 -20.62 -38.91 -6.80
C LEU A 496 -19.46 -39.03 -7.81
N THR A 497 -18.46 -39.87 -7.50
CA THR A 497 -17.26 -40.01 -8.34
C THR A 497 -17.53 -40.84 -9.60
N THR A 498 -17.18 -40.25 -10.73
CA THR A 498 -17.06 -40.85 -12.05
C THR A 498 -15.60 -40.80 -12.52
N PRO A 499 -15.19 -41.55 -13.56
CA PRO A 499 -13.84 -41.45 -14.12
C PRO A 499 -13.45 -40.01 -14.55
N ASP A 500 -14.43 -39.19 -14.93
CA ASP A 500 -14.22 -37.82 -15.41
C ASP A 500 -14.29 -36.76 -14.30
N THR A 501 -14.64 -37.15 -13.06
CA THR A 501 -14.80 -36.23 -11.91
C THR A 501 -13.63 -35.28 -11.70
N PRO A 502 -12.35 -35.71 -11.74
CA PRO A 502 -11.24 -34.79 -11.58
C PRO A 502 -11.21 -33.68 -12.63
N THR A 503 -11.54 -34.02 -13.89
CA THR A 503 -11.56 -33.07 -15.01
C THR A 503 -12.77 -32.16 -14.95
N ASN A 504 -13.93 -32.66 -14.53
CA ASN A 504 -15.15 -31.87 -14.36
C ASN A 504 -14.97 -30.79 -13.29
N ILE A 505 -14.46 -31.18 -12.10
CA ILE A 505 -14.19 -30.23 -11.01
C ILE A 505 -13.21 -29.15 -11.46
N GLU A 506 -12.14 -29.54 -12.14
CA GLU A 506 -11.13 -28.60 -12.64
C GLU A 506 -11.73 -27.62 -13.67
N THR A 507 -12.52 -28.13 -14.60
CA THR A 507 -13.13 -27.35 -15.68
C THR A 507 -14.19 -26.40 -15.14
N MET A 508 -15.13 -26.88 -14.32
CA MET A 508 -16.19 -26.09 -13.71
C MET A 508 -15.63 -24.94 -12.86
N ARG A 509 -14.57 -25.19 -12.09
CA ARG A 509 -13.93 -24.12 -11.29
C ARG A 509 -13.22 -23.09 -12.15
N ALA A 510 -12.56 -23.53 -13.22
CA ALA A 510 -11.94 -22.62 -14.18
C ALA A 510 -13.00 -21.80 -14.91
N GLU A 511 -14.16 -22.37 -15.24
CA GLU A 511 -15.27 -21.65 -15.84
C GLU A 511 -15.77 -20.51 -14.94
N GLY A 512 -15.80 -20.71 -13.62
CA GLY A 512 -16.06 -19.62 -12.68
C GLY A 512 -15.00 -18.51 -12.68
N GLY A 513 -13.76 -18.79 -13.06
CA GLY A 513 -12.66 -17.81 -13.19
C GLY A 513 -12.23 -17.13 -11.87
N ASN A 514 -12.77 -17.55 -10.73
CA ASN A 514 -12.67 -16.84 -9.46
C ASN A 514 -11.22 -16.66 -8.97
N ALA A 515 -10.37 -17.70 -9.09
CA ALA A 515 -8.98 -17.61 -8.69
C ALA A 515 -8.18 -16.56 -9.50
N ALA A 516 -8.61 -16.25 -10.73
CA ALA A 516 -8.05 -15.16 -11.55
C ALA A 516 -8.65 -13.80 -11.17
N GLU A 517 -9.95 -13.71 -10.92
CA GLU A 517 -10.62 -12.43 -10.62
C GLU A 517 -10.24 -11.86 -9.25
N ILE A 518 -10.10 -12.71 -8.23
CA ILE A 518 -9.75 -12.23 -6.89
C ILE A 518 -8.38 -11.53 -6.84
N THR A 519 -7.45 -11.87 -7.75
CA THR A 519 -6.11 -11.24 -7.78
C THR A 519 -6.17 -9.74 -8.10
N THR A 520 -7.25 -9.28 -8.74
CA THR A 520 -7.45 -7.88 -9.12
C THR A 520 -8.55 -7.20 -8.30
N HIS A 521 -9.14 -7.88 -7.30
CA HIS A 521 -10.29 -7.37 -6.58
C HIS A 521 -10.04 -6.02 -5.90
N HIS A 522 -8.90 -5.83 -5.23
CA HIS A 522 -8.53 -4.55 -4.62
C HIS A 522 -7.74 -3.60 -5.54
N VAL A 523 -7.24 -4.08 -6.68
CA VAL A 523 -6.50 -3.27 -7.67
C VAL A 523 -6.97 -3.68 -9.05
N HIS A 524 -7.91 -2.92 -9.61
CA HIS A 524 -8.68 -3.34 -10.77
C HIS A 524 -7.84 -3.39 -12.06
N GLY A 525 -8.33 -4.15 -13.05
CA GLY A 525 -7.85 -4.15 -14.43
C GLY A 525 -6.59 -4.98 -14.71
N SER A 526 -6.23 -5.88 -13.79
CA SER A 526 -5.11 -6.80 -13.95
C SER A 526 -5.44 -8.24 -13.49
N PRO A 527 -6.56 -8.85 -13.95
CA PRO A 527 -6.97 -10.18 -13.51
C PRO A 527 -5.96 -11.26 -13.92
N GLY A 528 -6.00 -12.39 -13.22
CA GLY A 528 -5.17 -13.56 -13.46
C GLY A 528 -3.96 -13.68 -12.54
N MET A 529 -3.36 -14.87 -12.55
CA MET A 529 -2.08 -15.14 -11.91
C MET A 529 -0.95 -15.04 -12.94
N LYS A 530 0.27 -14.75 -12.49
CA LYS A 530 1.41 -14.65 -13.40
C LYS A 530 1.89 -16.01 -13.89
N THR A 531 2.28 -16.06 -15.16
CA THR A 531 2.75 -17.29 -15.83
C THR A 531 4.01 -17.91 -15.22
N ASP A 532 4.85 -17.12 -14.52
CA ASP A 532 6.02 -17.63 -13.79
C ASP A 532 5.64 -18.46 -12.54
N SER A 533 4.41 -18.29 -12.06
CA SER A 533 3.86 -19.04 -10.94
C SER A 533 3.28 -20.40 -11.31
N VAL A 534 3.02 -20.67 -12.61
CA VAL A 534 2.55 -21.97 -13.13
C VAL A 534 3.42 -23.09 -12.60
N ALA A 535 2.83 -24.05 -11.90
CA ALA A 535 3.56 -25.04 -11.13
C ALA A 535 3.78 -26.36 -11.90
N ASP A 536 4.31 -26.30 -13.12
CA ASP A 536 4.60 -27.53 -13.88
C ASP A 536 5.95 -28.14 -13.49
N ASN A 537 6.07 -29.46 -13.63
CA ASN A 537 7.34 -30.16 -13.47
C ASN A 537 8.24 -29.90 -14.68
N LEU A 538 9.49 -29.48 -14.45
CA LEU A 538 10.44 -29.22 -15.55
C LEU A 538 10.84 -30.51 -16.28
N PHE A 539 10.96 -31.60 -15.53
CA PHE A 539 11.22 -32.94 -16.05
C PHE A 539 9.99 -33.81 -15.83
N GLY A 540 9.46 -34.39 -16.91
CA GLY A 540 8.23 -35.18 -16.92
C GLY A 540 7.06 -34.47 -17.60
N SER A 541 5.91 -35.15 -17.70
CA SER A 541 4.68 -34.64 -18.34
C SER A 541 3.65 -34.10 -17.34
N LYS A 542 3.99 -34.03 -16.05
CA LYS A 542 3.05 -33.66 -14.99
C LYS A 542 2.89 -32.13 -14.93
N GLY A 543 1.77 -31.64 -15.46
CA GLY A 543 1.30 -30.27 -15.25
C GLY A 543 0.45 -30.13 -13.99
N THR A 544 0.29 -28.89 -13.51
CA THR A 544 -0.64 -28.61 -12.40
C THR A 544 -2.10 -28.64 -12.84
N PHE A 545 -2.37 -28.03 -14.00
CA PHE A 545 -3.69 -27.92 -14.59
C PHE A 545 -3.64 -28.33 -16.06
N SER A 546 -4.80 -28.65 -16.63
CA SER A 546 -4.95 -28.81 -18.07
C SER A 546 -4.54 -27.52 -18.81
N PRO A 547 -4.15 -27.60 -20.09
CA PRO A 547 -3.76 -26.42 -20.86
C PRO A 547 -4.84 -25.33 -20.93
N ARG A 548 -6.11 -25.70 -21.02
CA ARG A 548 -7.23 -24.76 -21.08
C ARG A 548 -7.44 -24.04 -19.75
N VAL A 549 -7.45 -24.79 -18.66
CA VAL A 549 -7.54 -24.23 -17.30
C VAL A 549 -6.34 -23.32 -17.01
N THR A 550 -5.15 -23.69 -17.49
CA THR A 550 -3.97 -22.84 -17.39
C THR A 550 -4.15 -21.51 -18.11
N GLN A 551 -4.73 -21.50 -19.31
CA GLN A 551 -5.01 -20.25 -20.06
C GLN A 551 -6.05 -19.36 -19.37
N GLU A 552 -7.03 -19.98 -18.71
CA GLU A 552 -8.08 -19.27 -17.96
C GLU A 552 -7.51 -18.60 -16.69
N LEU A 553 -6.66 -19.32 -15.95
CA LEU A 553 -6.16 -18.88 -14.65
C LEU A 553 -4.90 -17.97 -14.74
N TYR A 554 -4.04 -18.18 -15.73
CA TYR A 554 -2.79 -17.44 -15.90
C TYR A 554 -2.83 -16.53 -17.12
N ARG A 555 -3.13 -15.25 -16.86
CA ARG A 555 -3.43 -14.26 -17.91
C ARG A 555 -2.29 -13.25 -18.10
N LYS A 556 -2.11 -12.73 -19.32
CA LYS A 556 -1.11 -11.68 -19.59
C LYS A 556 -1.37 -10.39 -18.82
N SER A 557 -2.65 -10.06 -18.62
CA SER A 557 -3.12 -8.91 -17.82
C SER A 557 -2.50 -8.86 -16.41
N ALA A 558 -2.17 -10.00 -15.80
CA ALA A 558 -1.53 -10.06 -14.48
C ALA A 558 -0.16 -9.36 -14.41
N LYS A 559 0.51 -9.15 -15.56
CA LYS A 559 1.80 -8.45 -15.65
C LYS A 559 1.65 -6.93 -15.54
N THR A 560 0.47 -6.39 -15.85
CA THR A 560 0.16 -4.95 -15.84
C THR A 560 -0.09 -4.40 -14.43
N ASN A 561 -0.11 -5.25 -13.39
CA ASN A 561 -0.44 -4.84 -12.02
C ASN A 561 0.58 -3.89 -11.37
N LYS A 562 1.74 -3.68 -12.00
CA LYS A 562 2.77 -2.72 -11.60
C LYS A 562 3.08 -1.67 -12.68
N GLU A 563 2.40 -1.74 -13.83
CA GLU A 563 2.68 -0.85 -14.96
C GLU A 563 1.87 0.44 -14.84
N ASN A 564 2.55 1.59 -14.89
CA ASN A 564 1.94 2.91 -14.78
C ASN A 564 2.68 3.93 -15.66
N LYS A 565 3.09 3.50 -16.87
CA LYS A 565 3.95 4.26 -17.76
C LYS A 565 3.39 5.66 -17.98
N VAL A 566 4.30 6.64 -17.97
CA VAL A 566 4.02 8.04 -18.27
C VAL A 566 4.83 8.50 -19.48
N GLY A 567 4.39 9.58 -20.11
CA GLY A 567 5.11 10.28 -21.16
C GLY A 567 6.19 11.22 -20.61
N LYS A 568 6.37 12.36 -21.26
CA LYS A 568 7.34 13.39 -20.83
C LYS A 568 6.80 14.15 -19.61
N VAL A 569 7.64 14.36 -18.60
CA VAL A 569 7.26 14.99 -17.33
C VAL A 569 8.16 16.18 -16.95
N ASP A 570 8.73 16.89 -17.94
CA ASP A 570 9.63 18.03 -17.69
C ASP A 570 8.96 19.17 -16.93
N PHE A 571 7.63 19.26 -16.95
CA PHE A 571 6.87 20.21 -16.14
C PHE A 571 7.08 20.01 -14.63
N LEU A 572 7.36 18.79 -14.16
CA LEU A 572 7.61 18.51 -12.74
C LEU A 572 8.84 19.24 -12.18
N LYS A 573 9.77 19.66 -13.05
CA LYS A 573 10.96 20.44 -12.65
C LYS A 573 10.64 21.89 -12.36
N LYS A 574 9.49 22.38 -12.80
CA LYS A 574 9.03 23.76 -12.58
C LYS A 574 8.00 23.78 -11.46
N PRO A 575 7.94 24.82 -10.64
CA PRO A 575 6.90 24.95 -9.63
C PRO A 575 5.54 25.14 -10.29
N SER A 576 4.49 24.54 -9.71
CA SER A 576 3.12 24.83 -10.10
C SER A 576 2.68 26.19 -9.56
N GLU A 577 1.64 26.78 -10.17
CA GLU A 577 1.09 28.06 -9.69
C GLU A 577 0.60 27.96 -8.24
N LEU A 578 0.05 26.80 -7.84
CA LEU A 578 -0.36 26.58 -6.45
C LEU A 578 0.85 26.47 -5.51
N ALA A 579 1.98 25.89 -5.95
CA ALA A 579 3.20 25.88 -5.14
C ALA A 579 3.76 27.30 -4.92
N ILE A 580 3.66 28.17 -5.92
CA ILE A 580 4.03 29.59 -5.81
C ILE A 580 3.09 30.33 -4.86
N LYS A 581 1.78 30.09 -4.95
CA LYS A 581 0.79 30.63 -4.02
C LYS A 581 1.08 30.20 -2.57
N GLU A 582 1.27 28.90 -2.34
CA GLU A 582 1.59 28.35 -1.01
C GLU A 582 2.89 28.95 -0.44
N PHE A 583 3.92 29.13 -1.27
CA PHE A 583 5.15 29.81 -0.86
C PHE A 583 4.90 31.26 -0.42
N ASN A 584 4.14 32.03 -1.20
CA ASN A 584 3.84 33.43 -0.89
C ASN A 584 2.97 33.55 0.36
N GLU A 585 1.97 32.68 0.53
CA GLU A 585 1.14 32.63 1.74
C GLU A 585 1.98 32.32 2.98
N ASN A 586 2.87 31.33 2.90
CA ASN A 586 3.79 31.00 3.99
C ASN A 586 4.75 32.17 4.31
N LEU A 587 5.20 32.90 3.29
CA LEU A 587 6.04 34.08 3.45
C LEU A 587 5.29 35.21 4.17
N GLU A 588 4.06 35.50 3.75
CA GLU A 588 3.19 36.50 4.35
C GLU A 588 2.85 36.15 5.80
N GLN A 589 2.45 34.90 6.07
CA GLN A 589 2.15 34.41 7.41
C GLN A 589 3.36 34.52 8.33
N PHE A 590 4.55 34.08 7.88
CA PHE A 590 5.75 34.18 8.71
C PHE A 590 6.13 35.63 9.02
N ASN A 591 6.02 36.53 8.03
CA ASN A 591 6.26 37.96 8.22
C ASN A 591 5.23 38.61 9.16
N ALA A 592 3.96 38.23 9.07
CA ALA A 592 2.91 38.70 9.97
C ALA A 592 3.17 38.23 11.41
N SER A 593 3.39 36.93 11.62
CA SER A 593 3.70 36.36 12.94
C SER A 593 4.93 36.99 13.58
N LEU A 594 5.97 37.34 12.80
CA LEU A 594 7.17 38.02 13.31
C LEU A 594 6.86 39.41 13.89
N LYS A 595 5.85 40.10 13.37
CA LYS A 595 5.42 41.41 13.88
C LYS A 595 4.56 41.29 15.14
N GLU A 596 3.91 40.14 15.34
CA GLU A 596 3.03 39.88 16.47
C GLU A 596 3.76 39.30 17.69
N VAL A 597 4.97 38.76 17.52
CA VAL A 597 5.77 38.23 18.62
C VAL A 597 6.03 39.33 19.67
N PRO A 598 5.75 39.07 20.97
CA PRO A 598 6.01 40.05 22.02
C PRO A 598 7.46 40.53 22.00
N ASN A 599 7.70 41.83 22.06
CA ASN A 599 9.04 42.41 21.98
C ASN A 599 9.57 42.87 23.35
N ASN A 600 9.18 42.14 24.40
CA ASN A 600 9.30 42.59 25.79
C ASN A 600 10.62 42.15 26.43
N THR A 601 11.15 41.00 26.01
CA THR A 601 12.36 40.40 26.56
C THR A 601 13.53 40.39 25.57
N PRO A 602 14.79 40.35 26.05
CA PRO A 602 15.96 40.19 25.17
C PRO A 602 15.93 38.90 24.33
N LYS A 603 15.32 37.84 24.86
CA LYS A 603 15.20 36.54 24.18
C LYS A 603 14.24 36.64 22.99
N GLU A 604 13.10 37.29 23.18
CA GLU A 604 12.13 37.53 22.09
C GLU A 604 12.70 38.48 21.03
N LYS A 605 13.40 39.55 21.44
CA LYS A 605 14.16 40.43 20.51
C LYS A 605 15.12 39.66 19.62
N THR A 606 15.82 38.69 20.22
CA THR A 606 16.75 37.82 19.49
C THR A 606 16.00 36.92 18.51
N LEU A 607 14.90 36.31 18.93
CA LEU A 607 14.07 35.48 18.06
C LEU A 607 13.54 36.26 16.85
N ILE A 608 13.02 37.47 17.06
CA ILE A 608 12.56 38.36 15.98
C ILE A 608 13.71 38.71 15.02
N ALA A 609 14.88 39.09 15.56
CA ALA A 609 16.05 39.40 14.74
C ALA A 609 16.48 38.22 13.87
N LYS A 610 16.47 36.99 14.41
CA LYS A 610 16.80 35.78 13.66
C LYS A 610 15.74 35.38 12.64
N GLY A 611 14.47 35.64 12.93
CA GLY A 611 13.40 35.51 11.94
C GLY A 611 13.56 36.47 10.76
N ASN A 612 13.93 37.73 11.02
CA ASN A 612 14.21 38.70 9.95
C ASN A 612 15.44 38.31 9.12
N GLU A 613 16.49 37.76 9.73
CA GLU A 613 17.64 37.22 9.00
C GLU A 613 17.24 36.07 8.06
N LEU A 614 16.33 35.18 8.49
CA LEU A 614 15.78 34.13 7.62
C LEU A 614 15.02 34.71 6.43
N LEU A 615 14.18 35.72 6.63
CA LEU A 615 13.45 36.39 5.54
C LEU A 615 14.41 36.96 4.48
N VAL A 616 15.49 37.63 4.92
CA VAL A 616 16.52 38.14 4.00
C VAL A 616 17.21 37.01 3.23
N GLN A 617 17.46 35.87 3.87
CA GLN A 617 18.08 34.73 3.18
C GLN A 617 17.14 34.08 2.16
N VAL A 618 15.84 33.99 2.46
CA VAL A 618 14.81 33.51 1.53
C VAL A 618 14.67 34.46 0.35
N ASP A 619 14.62 35.77 0.59
CA ASP A 619 14.55 36.80 -0.47
C ASP A 619 15.75 36.72 -1.42
N ASN A 620 16.97 36.59 -0.87
CA ASN A 620 18.18 36.42 -1.68
C ASN A 620 18.18 35.16 -2.56
N LEU A 621 17.54 34.08 -2.11
CA LEU A 621 17.46 32.83 -2.87
C LEU A 621 16.42 32.91 -3.99
N THR A 622 15.29 33.57 -3.75
CA THR A 622 14.25 33.79 -4.76
C THR A 622 14.60 34.92 -5.74
N LYS A 623 15.44 35.87 -5.32
CA LYS A 623 15.75 37.11 -6.06
C LYS A 623 14.48 37.89 -6.45
N GLY A 624 13.44 37.80 -5.62
CA GLY A 624 12.13 38.39 -5.90
C GLY A 624 11.31 37.68 -7.00
N ASP A 625 11.78 36.56 -7.55
CA ASP A 625 11.05 35.78 -8.56
C ASP A 625 11.01 34.28 -8.19
N PRO A 626 10.04 33.86 -7.35
CA PRO A 626 9.86 32.45 -6.99
C PRO A 626 9.55 31.55 -8.20
N LYS A 627 9.08 32.09 -9.33
CA LYS A 627 8.80 31.31 -10.54
C LYS A 627 10.08 30.86 -11.26
N SER A 628 11.18 31.56 -11.02
CA SER A 628 12.50 31.23 -11.60
C SER A 628 13.18 30.03 -10.95
N LEU A 629 12.71 29.61 -9.76
CA LEU A 629 13.23 28.45 -9.05
C LEU A 629 12.73 27.14 -9.66
N ASP A 630 13.51 26.08 -9.48
CA ASP A 630 13.01 24.73 -9.71
C ASP A 630 11.98 24.32 -8.63
N SER A 631 11.13 23.34 -8.95
CA SER A 631 10.02 22.90 -8.09
C SER A 631 10.49 22.48 -6.70
N ARG A 632 11.62 21.79 -6.61
CA ARG A 632 12.19 21.30 -5.35
C ARG A 632 12.73 22.44 -4.51
N SER A 633 13.45 23.37 -5.11
CA SER A 633 13.96 24.57 -4.44
C SER A 633 12.82 25.42 -3.88
N LEU A 634 11.74 25.63 -4.63
CA LEU A 634 10.58 26.36 -4.11
C LEU A 634 9.89 25.59 -2.97
N SER A 635 9.69 24.28 -3.13
CA SER A 635 9.11 23.42 -2.09
C SER A 635 9.94 23.48 -0.79
N ASP A 636 11.27 23.43 -0.87
CA ASP A 636 12.14 23.53 0.30
C ASP A 636 12.02 24.88 1.01
N LEU A 637 11.95 25.99 0.26
CA LEU A 637 11.76 27.31 0.85
C LEU A 637 10.39 27.47 1.50
N SER A 638 9.33 26.96 0.85
CA SER A 638 7.99 26.95 1.41
C SER A 638 7.94 26.19 2.74
N LEU A 639 8.58 25.02 2.80
CA LEU A 639 8.70 24.23 4.03
C LEU A 639 9.50 24.94 5.12
N VAL A 640 10.57 25.63 4.76
CA VAL A 640 11.36 26.45 5.69
C VAL A 640 10.49 27.54 6.31
N LEU A 641 9.73 28.28 5.51
CA LEU A 641 8.84 29.34 5.99
C LEU A 641 7.73 28.79 6.88
N ALA A 642 7.03 27.73 6.44
CA ALA A 642 5.97 27.10 7.22
C ALA A 642 6.47 26.58 8.58
N THR A 643 7.62 25.89 8.59
CA THR A 643 8.20 25.32 9.82
C THR A 643 8.73 26.42 10.74
N ALA A 644 9.36 27.46 10.18
CA ALA A 644 9.82 28.61 10.95
C ALA A 644 8.65 29.37 11.59
N ASN A 645 7.55 29.56 10.86
CA ASN A 645 6.32 30.17 11.37
C ASN A 645 5.72 29.35 12.51
N LYS A 646 5.66 28.03 12.38
CA LYS A 646 5.20 27.16 13.46
C LYS A 646 6.11 27.22 14.69
N GLY A 647 7.42 27.18 14.50
CA GLY A 647 8.40 27.35 15.57
C GLY A 647 8.28 28.69 16.29
N LEU A 648 7.92 29.75 15.56
CA LEU A 648 7.71 31.09 16.11
C LEU A 648 6.42 31.18 16.94
N THR A 649 5.29 30.79 16.36
CA THR A 649 3.95 30.91 16.96
C THR A 649 3.77 29.99 18.17
N GLU A 650 4.46 28.86 18.20
CA GLU A 650 4.42 27.91 19.32
C GLU A 650 5.64 28.02 20.26
N SER A 651 6.44 29.09 20.13
CA SER A 651 7.71 29.27 20.84
C SER A 651 7.59 29.31 22.37
N HIS A 652 6.43 29.65 22.93
CA HIS A 652 6.19 29.65 24.38
C HIS A 652 5.68 28.31 24.93
N ASN A 653 5.43 27.32 24.07
CA ASN A 653 5.07 25.96 24.50
C ASN A 653 6.30 25.05 24.41
N ALA A 654 6.80 24.58 25.55
CA ALA A 654 8.06 23.82 25.62
C ALA A 654 8.02 22.51 24.80
N GLU A 655 6.96 21.71 24.94
CA GLU A 655 6.81 20.44 24.24
C GLU A 655 6.71 20.63 22.72
N LYS A 656 5.86 21.57 22.29
CA LYS A 656 5.71 21.90 20.86
C LYS A 656 7.00 22.49 20.28
N SER A 657 7.67 23.35 21.04
CA SER A 657 8.96 23.93 20.67
C SER A 657 10.01 22.86 20.38
N LYS A 658 10.12 21.81 21.21
CA LYS A 658 11.04 20.69 20.97
C LYS A 658 10.77 20.00 19.64
N ALA A 659 9.51 19.66 19.36
CA ALA A 659 9.12 19.00 18.12
C ALA A 659 9.39 19.87 16.88
N ASN A 660 8.99 21.14 16.92
CA ASN A 660 9.19 22.09 15.81
C ASN A 660 10.68 22.33 15.56
N VAL A 661 11.47 22.44 16.62
CA VAL A 661 12.91 22.64 16.54
C VAL A 661 13.63 21.43 15.94
N LYS A 662 13.19 20.21 16.25
CA LYS A 662 13.70 19.00 15.61
C LYS A 662 13.46 19.03 14.10
N GLN A 663 12.28 19.46 13.67
CA GLN A 663 11.95 19.64 12.24
C GLN A 663 12.82 20.73 11.60
N LEU A 664 12.99 21.88 12.26
CA LEU A 664 13.87 22.96 11.79
C LEU A 664 15.32 22.49 11.64
N ALA A 665 15.84 21.72 12.59
CA ALA A 665 17.20 21.18 12.52
C ALA A 665 17.36 20.17 11.37
N SER A 666 16.33 19.35 11.13
CA SER A 666 16.33 18.39 10.02
C SER A 666 16.33 19.10 8.67
N LEU A 667 15.48 20.12 8.52
CA LEU A 667 15.45 21.00 7.35
C LEU A 667 16.78 21.74 7.18
N ALA A 668 17.36 22.27 8.26
CA ALA A 668 18.65 22.96 8.24
C ALA A 668 19.76 22.06 7.69
N ASN A 669 19.78 20.80 8.14
CA ASN A 669 20.71 19.79 7.64
C ASN A 669 20.47 19.46 6.16
N HIS A 670 19.21 19.36 5.73
CA HIS A 670 18.88 19.12 4.33
C HIS A 670 19.35 20.26 3.42
N VAL A 671 18.91 21.49 3.71
CA VAL A 671 19.18 22.64 2.83
C VAL A 671 20.65 23.02 2.82
N SER A 672 21.36 22.87 3.93
CA SER A 672 22.82 23.10 3.95
C SER A 672 23.64 22.05 3.20
N GLY A 673 23.05 20.89 2.89
CA GLY A 673 23.66 19.88 2.03
C GLY A 673 23.73 20.30 0.55
N LYS A 674 23.01 21.36 0.15
CA LYS A 674 23.05 21.87 -1.22
C LYS A 674 24.38 22.55 -1.55
N SER A 675 24.77 22.53 -2.82
CA SER A 675 26.09 23.00 -3.27
C SER A 675 26.27 24.52 -3.13
N SER A 676 25.20 25.29 -3.36
CA SER A 676 25.26 26.76 -3.39
C SER A 676 25.49 27.38 -2.00
N PRO A 677 26.36 28.42 -1.89
CA PRO A 677 26.61 29.12 -0.64
C PRO A 677 25.35 29.72 0.01
N GLY A 678 24.39 30.19 -0.79
CA GLY A 678 23.14 30.77 -0.27
C GLY A 678 22.32 29.76 0.53
N TRP A 679 22.23 28.52 0.05
CA TRP A 679 21.52 27.44 0.74
C TRP A 679 22.24 26.98 2.02
N LYS A 680 23.58 26.99 2.02
CA LYS A 680 24.38 26.76 3.23
C LYS A 680 24.14 27.83 4.29
N ALA A 681 24.11 29.10 3.87
CA ALA A 681 23.78 30.21 4.76
C ALA A 681 22.36 30.07 5.33
N LEU A 682 21.38 29.70 4.51
CA LEU A 682 20.01 29.40 4.96
C LEU A 682 19.97 28.30 6.02
N GLY A 683 20.68 27.19 5.81
CA GLY A 683 20.71 26.09 6.78
C GLY A 683 21.33 26.50 8.12
N VAL A 684 22.40 27.31 8.09
CA VAL A 684 22.97 27.90 9.32
C VAL A 684 21.97 28.83 10.01
N GLY A 685 21.34 29.73 9.24
CA GLY A 685 20.34 30.66 9.75
C GLY A 685 19.18 29.93 10.44
N LEU A 686 18.72 28.84 9.84
CA LEU A 686 17.63 28.03 10.36
C LEU A 686 17.99 27.34 11.68
N LEU A 687 19.23 26.84 11.80
CA LEU A 687 19.72 26.26 13.06
C LEU A 687 19.85 27.31 14.16
N VAL A 688 20.33 28.51 13.83
CA VAL A 688 20.41 29.64 14.79
C VAL A 688 19.01 30.07 15.23
N PHE A 689 18.05 30.14 14.30
CA PHE A 689 16.65 30.43 14.61
C PHE A 689 16.03 29.34 15.52
N ALA A 690 16.28 28.07 15.23
CA ALA A 690 15.82 26.96 16.07
C ALA A 690 16.35 27.04 17.51
N CYS A 691 17.62 27.42 17.70
CA CYS A 691 18.17 27.69 19.03
C CYS A 691 17.43 28.83 19.73
N ALA A 692 17.11 29.92 19.02
CA ALA A 692 16.37 31.05 19.60
C ALA A 692 14.96 30.64 20.06
N VAL A 693 14.27 29.79 19.29
CA VAL A 693 12.96 29.21 19.67
C VAL A 693 13.08 28.45 20.99
N LEU A 694 14.08 27.57 21.15
CA LEU A 694 14.27 26.83 22.40
C LEU A 694 14.58 27.73 23.61
N VAL A 695 15.28 28.85 23.40
CA VAL A 695 15.60 29.81 24.47
C VAL A 695 14.34 30.52 24.97
N VAL A 696 13.42 30.86 24.06
CA VAL A 696 12.12 31.47 24.38
C VAL A 696 11.19 30.45 25.04
N GLY A 697 11.15 29.21 24.55
CA GLY A 697 10.35 28.12 25.14
C GLY A 697 10.83 27.61 26.49
N GLY A 698 11.91 28.18 27.03
CA GLY A 698 12.45 27.82 28.34
C GLY A 698 13.19 26.47 28.39
N VAL A 699 13.26 25.76 27.26
CA VAL A 699 13.91 24.45 27.14
C VAL A 699 15.41 24.57 27.45
N LEU A 700 16.12 25.46 26.73
CA LEU A 700 17.55 25.69 26.97
C LEU A 700 17.89 26.39 28.28
N ALA A 701 16.89 26.93 29.01
CA ALA A 701 17.07 27.58 30.30
C ALA A 701 17.05 26.58 31.48
N ALA A 702 16.64 25.33 31.26
CA ALA A 702 16.70 24.25 32.24
C ALA A 702 18.13 23.69 32.43
N ILE A 703 19.10 24.14 31.64
CA ILE A 703 20.52 23.78 31.72
C ILE A 703 21.30 25.02 32.21
N PRO A 704 21.76 25.08 33.48
CA PRO A 704 22.32 26.29 34.11
C PRO A 704 23.56 26.91 33.43
N SER A 705 24.16 26.27 32.42
CA SER A 705 25.31 26.78 31.66
C SER A 705 25.38 26.32 30.18
N GLY A 706 24.38 25.59 29.68
CA GLY A 706 24.44 24.89 28.38
C GLY A 706 23.81 25.63 27.19
N GLY A 707 22.75 26.41 27.41
CA GLY A 707 21.98 27.04 26.32
C GLY A 707 22.77 28.05 25.48
N SER A 708 23.55 28.92 26.13
CA SER A 708 24.40 29.90 25.47
C SER A 708 25.57 29.24 24.72
N SER A 709 26.08 28.13 25.25
CA SER A 709 27.23 27.39 24.71
C SER A 709 26.88 26.68 23.40
N LEU A 710 25.65 26.15 23.26
CA LEU A 710 25.17 25.54 22.02
C LEU A 710 24.97 26.58 20.91
N LEU A 711 24.34 27.72 21.23
CA LEU A 711 24.20 28.84 20.29
C LEU A 711 25.57 29.38 19.85
N LEU A 712 26.51 29.55 20.78
CA LEU A 712 27.88 29.97 20.49
C LEU A 712 28.66 28.92 19.68
N ALA A 713 28.44 27.62 19.92
CA ALA A 713 29.05 26.55 19.14
C ALA A 713 28.53 26.54 17.69
N VAL A 714 27.22 26.74 17.49
CA VAL A 714 26.61 26.89 16.15
C VAL A 714 27.14 28.15 15.45
N LEU A 715 27.20 29.29 16.14
CA LEU A 715 27.76 30.54 15.61
C LEU A 715 29.27 30.43 15.31
N GLY A 716 30.02 29.69 16.12
CA GLY A 716 31.44 29.40 15.92
C GLY A 716 31.68 28.49 14.70
N ALA A 717 30.86 27.46 14.52
CA ALA A 717 30.90 26.59 13.35
C ALA A 717 30.50 27.33 12.05
N ALA A 718 29.53 28.25 12.14
CA ALA A 718 29.12 29.12 11.03
C ALA A 718 30.27 30.02 10.54
N LYS A 719 31.02 30.64 11.47
CA LYS A 719 32.17 31.48 11.12
C LYS A 719 33.33 30.68 10.50
N LEU A 720 33.55 29.43 10.91
CA LEU A 720 34.56 28.55 10.32
C LEU A 720 34.18 28.04 8.91
N GLY A 721 32.89 27.87 8.62
CA GLY A 721 32.41 27.42 7.30
C GLY A 721 32.38 28.51 6.23
N VAL A 722 32.05 29.76 6.61
CA VAL A 722 31.97 30.90 5.68
C VAL A 722 33.37 31.43 5.32
N LEU A 723 34.37 31.27 6.18
CA LEU A 723 35.75 31.69 5.89
C LEU A 723 36.45 30.87 4.80
N ALA A 724 35.85 29.77 4.32
CA ALA A 724 36.38 28.97 3.20
C ALA A 724 35.96 29.49 1.81
N SER A 725 35.05 30.47 1.72
CA SER A 725 34.64 31.07 0.44
C SER A 725 34.70 32.59 0.53
N GLY A 726 35.85 33.12 0.10
CA GLY A 726 36.11 34.48 -0.39
C GLY A 726 35.24 35.65 0.06
N ALA A 727 35.89 36.55 0.82
CA ALA A 727 35.58 37.98 1.02
C ALA A 727 34.35 38.34 1.89
N ILE A 728 34.62 38.86 3.10
CA ILE A 728 34.31 40.25 3.50
C ILE A 728 35.25 40.59 4.68
N ALA A 729 35.88 41.76 4.57
CA ALA A 729 36.90 42.27 5.46
C ALA A 729 36.34 42.90 6.75
N GLY A 730 37.11 42.78 7.84
CA GLY A 730 37.23 43.80 8.88
C GLY A 730 36.34 43.67 10.12
N GLY A 731 36.92 43.21 11.24
CA GLY A 731 36.41 43.52 12.59
C GLY A 731 36.57 42.42 13.64
N ALA A 732 37.62 42.53 14.45
CA ALA A 732 37.85 41.90 15.77
C ALA A 732 37.88 40.36 15.86
N VAL A 733 39.10 39.82 15.85
CA VAL A 733 39.45 38.54 16.49
C VAL A 733 39.43 38.78 18.00
N ALA A 734 38.43 38.25 18.70
CA ALA A 734 38.42 38.19 20.16
C ALA A 734 38.21 36.73 20.61
N THR A 735 39.29 36.22 21.18
CA THR A 735 39.47 34.99 21.98
C THR A 735 38.27 34.55 22.81
N SER A 736 37.96 33.25 22.74
CA SER A 736 37.43 32.47 23.88
C SER A 736 37.88 31.02 23.75
N ALA A 737 39.06 30.74 24.31
CA ALA A 737 39.47 29.41 24.72
C ALA A 737 39.11 29.23 26.20
N ALA A 738 38.69 28.00 26.54
CA ALA A 738 38.44 27.45 27.88
C ALA A 738 37.06 27.71 28.54
N ALA A 739 36.15 26.74 28.36
CA ALA A 739 35.49 26.00 29.46
C ALA A 739 34.62 24.86 28.88
N GLY A 740 34.83 23.62 29.36
CA GLY A 740 33.87 22.51 29.20
C GLY A 740 34.25 21.40 28.21
N THR A 741 35.10 20.49 28.65
CA THR A 741 35.31 19.15 28.08
C THR A 741 34.01 18.33 28.14
N GLY A 742 33.35 18.14 26.99
CA GLY A 742 32.17 17.27 26.87
C GLY A 742 31.73 16.95 25.43
N PHE A 743 32.55 17.22 24.39
CA PHE A 743 32.20 16.98 22.99
C PHE A 743 33.34 16.38 22.16
N THR A 744 34.05 15.42 22.74
CA THR A 744 35.07 14.63 22.04
C THR A 744 34.73 13.14 22.12
N LEU A 745 33.76 12.72 21.31
CA LEU A 745 33.67 11.35 20.81
C LEU A 745 33.98 11.36 19.30
N PHE A 746 34.86 10.45 18.91
CA PHE A 746 35.44 10.33 17.57
C PHE A 746 34.37 10.19 16.48
N GLY A 747 34.43 11.06 15.46
CA GLY A 747 33.60 10.95 14.25
C GLY A 747 34.19 11.74 13.09
N ARG A 748 33.98 11.25 11.86
CA ARG A 748 34.44 11.87 10.59
C ARG A 748 33.69 13.16 10.20
N GLU A 749 32.77 13.63 11.03
CA GLU A 749 31.88 14.76 10.75
C GLU A 749 32.57 16.10 11.05
N LYS A 750 32.50 17.05 10.11
CA LYS A 750 33.09 18.40 10.22
C LYS A 750 32.03 19.48 10.00
N GLY A 751 32.21 20.64 10.63
CA GLY A 751 31.39 21.84 10.39
C GLY A 751 29.95 21.73 10.92
N LEU A 752 28.98 22.16 10.11
CA LEU A 752 27.56 22.24 10.47
C LEU A 752 26.94 20.88 10.81
N ALA A 753 27.35 19.79 10.13
CA ALA A 753 26.88 18.44 10.45
C ALA A 753 27.19 18.04 11.90
N LYS A 754 28.39 18.39 12.40
CA LYS A 754 28.76 18.20 13.80
C LYS A 754 27.90 19.05 14.74
N SER A 755 27.53 20.26 14.31
CA SER A 755 26.69 21.17 15.10
C SER A 755 25.25 20.66 15.19
N VAL A 756 24.70 20.13 14.10
CA VAL A 756 23.38 19.47 14.07
C VAL A 756 23.39 18.20 14.93
N SER A 757 24.46 17.40 14.84
CA SER A 757 24.65 16.21 15.68
C SER A 757 24.68 16.55 17.18
N GLY A 758 25.48 17.56 17.57
CA GLY A 758 25.51 18.02 18.97
C GLY A 758 24.21 18.67 19.44
N PHE A 759 23.52 19.40 18.56
CA PHE A 759 22.19 19.96 18.81
C PHE A 759 21.17 18.86 19.10
N LYS A 760 21.20 17.78 18.32
CA LYS A 760 20.33 16.63 18.51
C LYS A 760 20.64 15.87 19.80
N THR A 761 21.91 15.61 20.11
CA THR A 761 22.29 14.94 21.37
C THR A 761 21.78 15.74 22.58
N ALA A 762 21.93 17.05 22.57
CA ALA A 762 21.41 17.91 23.63
C ALA A 762 19.87 17.83 23.80
N LEU A 763 19.11 17.64 22.70
CA LEU A 763 17.67 17.43 22.76
C LEU A 763 17.27 16.04 23.29
N GLN A 764 18.11 15.02 23.09
CA GLN A 764 17.85 13.66 23.56
C GLN A 764 18.19 13.49 25.04
N ASP A 765 19.27 14.12 25.52
CA ASP A 765 19.72 14.04 26.92
C ASP A 765 18.70 14.64 27.91
N GLU A 766 17.85 15.57 27.46
CA GLU A 766 16.73 16.09 28.28
C GLU A 766 15.61 15.06 28.54
N ASN A 767 15.48 14.02 27.71
CA ASN A 767 14.41 13.02 27.81
C ASN A 767 14.82 11.78 28.63
N ALA A 768 16.08 11.70 29.08
CA ALA A 768 16.51 10.63 29.96
C ALA A 768 15.88 10.81 31.36
N PRO A 769 15.33 9.75 31.99
CA PRO A 769 14.84 9.84 33.35
C PRO A 769 15.98 10.30 34.26
N LYS A 770 15.77 11.40 34.98
CA LYS A 770 16.73 11.86 35.99
C LYS A 770 16.82 10.80 37.07
N THR A 771 17.87 9.97 37.04
CA THR A 771 18.27 9.20 38.20
C THR A 771 18.66 10.19 39.29
N ASP A 772 17.86 10.24 40.37
CA ASP A 772 18.19 10.94 41.60
C ASP A 772 19.46 10.32 42.20
N THR A 773 20.63 10.85 41.83
CA THR A 773 21.86 10.64 42.59
C THR A 773 21.91 11.66 43.72
N THR A 774 21.15 11.39 44.78
CA THR A 774 21.42 11.91 46.12
C THR A 774 21.41 10.75 47.10
N GLU A 775 22.51 9.98 47.13
CA GLU A 775 22.95 9.26 48.34
C GLU A 775 24.36 8.71 48.15
N GLU A 776 25.37 9.57 48.30
CA GLU A 776 26.70 9.12 48.74
C GLU A 776 27.37 10.25 49.50
N ASP A 777 27.05 10.37 50.80
CA ASP A 777 27.98 10.91 51.80
C ASP A 777 27.45 10.64 53.21
N ASN A 778 27.71 9.43 53.73
CA ASN A 778 28.01 9.19 55.15
C ASN A 778 28.23 7.69 55.44
N LYS A 779 29.43 7.16 55.15
CA LYS A 779 29.99 6.06 55.95
C LYS A 779 31.50 6.24 56.14
N LYS A 780 31.86 6.84 57.28
CA LYS A 780 33.17 6.65 57.91
C LYS A 780 33.35 5.19 58.34
N PRO A 781 34.58 4.64 58.31
CA PRO A 781 34.86 3.32 58.83
C PRO A 781 35.01 3.37 60.36
N LYS A 782 34.43 2.39 61.05
CA LYS A 782 34.84 2.01 62.41
C LYS A 782 35.07 0.51 62.48
N SER A 783 36.23 0.19 63.03
CA SER A 783 36.74 -1.10 63.48
C SER A 783 35.76 -1.90 64.33
N LEU A 784 35.50 -3.15 63.96
CA LEU A 784 36.01 -4.38 64.57
C LEU A 784 35.58 -5.58 63.70
#